data_AF-A0A9P6M145-F1
#
_entry.id   AF-A0A9P6M145-F1
#
_cell.length_a   1.000
_cell.length_b   1.000
_cell.length_c   1.000
_cell.angle_alpha   90.00
_cell.angle_beta   90.00
_cell.angle_gamma   90.00
#
_symmetry.space_group_name_H-M   'P 1'
#
loop_
_entity.id
_entity.type
_entity.pdbx_description
1 polymer ?
#
loop_
_entity_poly.entity_id
_entity_poly.type
_entity_poly.pdbx_seq_one_letter_code
_entity_poly.pdbx_strand_id
1 'polypeptide(L)'
;MWRRISATGARQSASFGRRAAYATVGATSLALSAYYYQQQQRRTLDDDNFELPPHSSMIYLEAQQASRDPTRPHAFWAPPSREEMLRMLQEGPGAIKEIGSAKSSSQKPAVSADATPAAPADASSTDDESDVFDVLIIGGGATGAGCAVDAATRGLKVAMVERDDFSSGTSSRSTKLVHGGVRYLEKAVRELDIEQYKLVKEALTERANFLKIAPYLSYQLPIMLPIYKWWQVPYYWAGSKAYDLLAGHQGMESSYFLSRGKALEAFPMLKNDKLVGAMVYYDGQHNDSRMNVALGLTAVQYGAVIANHCEVVELLKDENKRLCGARVRDSMTGKEFKVKAKGIINATGPFTDGIRQMDDPSIQTIVSPSAGVHIILPNYYSPGTMGLLDPATSDGRVIFFLPWQGNTIAGTTDSPTDVTANPMATEEEINWILGEVKNYLNPDVKVRRGDVLAAWSGIRPLVRDPAAKSTEGLVRNHMINVSKSGLLTIAGGKWTTYRAMAAETIDEAIKEFNLKPARECSSDRVKLIGSHGYSKTMFIRLIQQFGLETEIAQHLANSYGDRAWAVASLAQSTGKRWPVFGRRISGQYPYIEAEIRYAVRREYACTAVDVLARRLRLAFLNVHAALDALPRVIEIMSEELHWDKARQEKETEDAKAFLTTMGLPVSPIAYPVGVPDAVLGHPVAGETGDKQEHKSFWGRLGGKSGSDSGLSDSFYSRAQFNPEELAEFHKVFGALDHDGDGHINGQDLEKVLSHLDMEVDATVLKNIIEEVDLDKSGSIEFYEFLEVMGGLKEHASRSAFSKLVVQVESKRSVDYGIKAKTTDRSGGGA
;
A
#
# COMPACT_ATOMS: atom_id res chain seq x y z
N MET A 1 -24.17 66.65 13.73
CA MET A 1 -24.77 67.35 14.89
C MET A 1 -25.50 66.36 15.79
N TRP A 2 -25.98 66.77 16.98
CA TRP A 2 -26.32 65.91 18.12
C TRP A 2 -27.79 65.44 18.23
N ARG A 3 -28.00 64.45 19.15
CA ARG A 3 -29.27 63.88 19.70
C ARG A 3 -29.85 62.70 18.90
N ARG A 4 -30.38 61.62 19.51
CA ARG A 4 -30.64 61.23 20.94
C ARG A 4 -29.84 59.94 21.27
N ILE A 5 -29.23 59.67 22.43
CA ILE A 5 -29.58 59.77 23.88
C ILE A 5 -30.23 58.48 24.46
N SER A 6 -29.47 57.77 25.32
CA SER A 6 -29.87 56.78 26.38
C SER A 6 -30.66 55.52 25.96
N ALA A 7 -30.53 54.34 26.60
CA ALA A 7 -29.67 53.81 27.67
C ALA A 7 -29.34 52.32 27.30
N THR A 8 -28.35 51.60 27.84
CA THR A 8 -28.04 51.32 29.26
C THR A 8 -26.60 50.81 29.42
N GLY A 9 -25.92 51.14 30.52
CA GLY A 9 -24.62 50.57 30.84
C GLY A 9 -24.68 49.53 31.97
N ALA A 10 -24.29 48.28 31.70
CA ALA A 10 -23.89 47.27 32.71
C ALA A 10 -23.45 45.91 32.09
N ARG A 11 -22.34 45.85 31.30
CA ARG A 11 -21.73 44.53 30.93
C ARG A 11 -20.30 44.53 30.33
N GLN A 12 -19.47 45.55 30.53
CA GLN A 12 -18.07 45.57 30.04
C GLN A 12 -17.03 45.87 31.14
N SER A 13 -16.82 44.91 32.04
CA SER A 13 -15.66 44.88 32.95
C SER A 13 -15.16 43.45 33.30
N ALA A 14 -15.89 42.40 32.93
CA ALA A 14 -15.63 41.03 33.37
C ALA A 14 -14.70 40.20 32.44
N SER A 15 -14.30 40.72 31.28
CA SER A 15 -13.58 39.95 30.24
C SER A 15 -12.06 39.89 30.41
N PHE A 16 -11.43 40.93 30.98
CA PHE A 16 -9.96 40.99 31.10
C PHE A 16 -9.40 40.11 32.23
N GLY A 17 -10.08 40.05 33.39
CA GLY A 17 -9.61 39.27 34.55
C GLY A 17 -9.47 37.76 34.28
N ARG A 18 -10.29 37.19 33.40
CA ARG A 18 -10.25 35.73 33.11
C ARG A 18 -9.05 35.30 32.27
N ARG A 19 -8.56 36.13 31.32
CA ARG A 19 -7.39 35.76 30.49
C ARG A 19 -6.09 35.77 31.30
N ALA A 20 -5.94 36.72 32.24
CA ALA A 20 -4.81 36.74 33.16
C ALA A 20 -4.79 35.50 34.09
N ALA A 21 -5.95 35.07 34.61
CA ALA A 21 -6.05 33.91 35.47
C ALA A 21 -5.58 32.62 34.77
N TYR A 22 -6.03 32.33 33.54
CA TYR A 22 -5.59 31.13 32.81
C TYR A 22 -4.10 31.16 32.46
N ALA A 23 -3.54 32.33 32.09
CA ALA A 23 -2.10 32.45 31.85
C ALA A 23 -1.28 32.20 33.13
N THR A 24 -1.72 32.74 34.27
CA THR A 24 -1.03 32.58 35.56
C THR A 24 -1.13 31.14 36.07
N VAL A 25 -2.32 30.51 36.02
CA VAL A 25 -2.51 29.11 36.44
C VAL A 25 -1.74 28.16 35.51
N GLY A 26 -1.72 28.39 34.20
CA GLY A 26 -0.91 27.62 33.26
C GLY A 26 0.58 27.71 33.55
N ALA A 27 1.10 28.93 33.78
CA ALA A 27 2.50 29.15 34.15
C ALA A 27 2.84 28.52 35.51
N THR A 28 1.96 28.62 36.51
CA THR A 28 2.18 28.03 37.84
C THR A 28 2.14 26.50 37.78
N SER A 29 1.25 25.92 36.97
CA SER A 29 1.18 24.47 36.76
C SER A 29 2.39 23.94 35.99
N LEU A 30 2.91 24.67 35.00
CA LEU A 30 4.17 24.34 34.32
C LEU A 30 5.37 24.47 35.27
N ALA A 31 5.42 25.50 36.11
CA ALA A 31 6.46 25.69 37.11
C ALA A 31 6.44 24.58 38.18
N LEU A 32 5.26 24.19 38.69
CA LEU A 32 5.14 23.05 39.60
C LEU A 32 5.53 21.73 38.91
N SER A 33 5.09 21.49 37.67
CA SER A 33 5.49 20.28 36.93
C SER A 33 7.00 20.23 36.70
N ALA A 34 7.63 21.36 36.34
CA ALA A 34 9.08 21.46 36.19
C ALA A 34 9.81 21.27 37.54
N TYR A 35 9.27 21.82 38.63
CA TYR A 35 9.83 21.65 39.98
C TYR A 35 9.70 20.20 40.49
N TYR A 36 8.55 19.56 40.27
CA TYR A 36 8.35 18.13 40.58
C TYR A 36 9.26 17.24 39.73
N TYR A 37 9.39 17.53 38.44
CA TYR A 37 10.30 16.82 37.53
C TYR A 37 11.77 17.01 37.95
N GLN A 38 12.16 18.21 38.38
CA GLN A 38 13.50 18.50 38.90
C GLN A 38 13.75 17.88 40.29
N GLN A 39 12.71 17.74 41.13
CA GLN A 39 12.78 16.94 42.36
C GLN A 39 12.89 15.44 42.08
N GLN A 40 12.16 14.91 41.09
CA GLN A 40 12.32 13.52 40.64
C GLN A 40 13.74 13.29 40.09
N GLN A 41 14.25 14.16 39.21
CA GLN A 41 15.62 14.06 38.71
C GLN A 41 16.71 14.19 39.80
N ARG A 42 16.39 14.82 40.94
CA ARG A 42 17.25 14.84 42.14
C ARG A 42 17.09 13.61 43.06
N ARG A 43 16.10 12.75 42.82
CA ARG A 43 15.95 11.44 43.49
C ARG A 43 16.46 10.29 42.60
N THR A 44 16.34 10.39 41.27
CA THR A 44 16.82 9.38 40.32
C THR A 44 18.33 9.51 40.04
N LEU A 45 19.14 9.63 41.10
CA LEU A 45 20.61 9.55 41.05
C LEU A 45 21.18 8.45 41.97
N ASP A 46 20.38 7.90 42.89
CA ASP A 46 20.81 6.93 43.91
C ASP A 46 19.87 5.70 44.03
N ASP A 47 19.02 5.41 43.03
CA ASP A 47 18.07 4.29 43.07
C ASP A 47 17.92 3.60 41.70
N ASP A 48 18.28 2.30 41.64
CA ASP A 48 18.23 1.46 40.43
C ASP A 48 16.81 0.95 40.09
N ASN A 49 15.81 1.16 40.97
CA ASN A 49 14.44 0.69 40.74
C ASN A 49 13.56 1.74 40.04
N PHE A 50 13.56 1.72 38.71
CA PHE A 50 12.61 2.52 37.92
C PHE A 50 11.19 1.92 37.97
N GLU A 51 10.39 2.33 38.96
CA GLU A 51 8.94 2.09 38.92
C GLU A 51 8.27 2.85 37.77
N LEU A 52 7.39 2.15 37.05
CA LEU A 52 6.68 2.69 35.89
C LEU A 52 5.77 3.86 36.26
N PRO A 53 5.65 4.92 35.43
CA PRO A 53 4.67 5.98 35.65
C PRO A 53 3.24 5.40 35.70
N PRO A 54 2.43 5.71 36.73
CA PRO A 54 1.06 5.24 36.81
C PRO A 54 0.25 5.74 35.61
N HIS A 55 -0.61 4.86 35.07
CA HIS A 55 -1.35 5.00 33.80
C HIS A 55 -1.62 6.45 33.37
N SER A 56 -0.95 6.89 32.31
CA SER A 56 -0.89 8.31 31.97
C SER A 56 -2.27 8.92 31.68
N SER A 57 -2.43 10.19 32.05
CA SER A 57 -3.70 10.92 31.94
C SER A 57 -4.25 11.02 30.50
N MET A 58 -3.43 10.76 29.47
CA MET A 58 -3.91 10.64 28.09
C MET A 58 -4.69 9.34 27.83
N ILE A 59 -4.36 8.23 28.49
CA ILE A 59 -5.17 6.99 28.43
C ILE A 59 -6.57 7.27 29.00
N TYR A 60 -6.64 8.06 30.08
CA TYR A 60 -7.90 8.51 30.68
C TYR A 60 -8.73 9.39 29.72
N LEU A 61 -8.08 10.25 28.93
CA LEU A 61 -8.75 11.07 27.91
C LEU A 61 -9.20 10.25 26.69
N GLU A 62 -8.44 9.23 26.25
CA GLU A 62 -8.90 8.32 25.20
C GLU A 62 -10.05 7.43 25.68
N ALA A 63 -10.05 6.98 26.94
CA ALA A 63 -11.18 6.26 27.54
C ALA A 63 -12.46 7.12 27.56
N GLN A 64 -12.36 8.42 27.87
CA GLN A 64 -13.48 9.39 27.78
C GLN A 64 -13.93 9.73 26.34
N GLN A 65 -13.18 9.31 25.32
CA GLN A 65 -13.62 9.34 23.92
C GLN A 65 -14.19 8.00 23.46
N ALA A 66 -13.62 6.87 23.88
CA ALA A 66 -14.16 5.54 23.62
C ALA A 66 -15.57 5.39 24.22
N SER A 67 -15.83 5.98 25.39
CA SER A 67 -17.17 6.03 26.00
C SER A 67 -18.21 6.87 25.22
N ARG A 68 -17.90 7.37 24.02
CA ARG A 68 -18.83 8.09 23.12
C ARG A 68 -19.16 7.33 21.84
N ASP A 69 -18.43 6.25 21.56
CA ASP A 69 -18.64 5.39 20.40
C ASP A 69 -18.43 3.93 20.84
N PRO A 70 -19.51 3.16 21.07
CA PRO A 70 -19.42 1.78 21.56
C PRO A 70 -18.80 0.82 20.55
N THR A 71 -18.54 1.25 19.30
CA THR A 71 -17.84 0.45 18.28
C THR A 71 -16.32 0.68 18.28
N ARG A 72 -15.83 1.74 18.93
CA ARG A 72 -14.40 2.09 18.95
C ARG A 72 -13.61 1.19 19.93
N PRO A 73 -12.63 0.40 19.47
CA PRO A 73 -11.78 -0.39 20.35
C PRO A 73 -10.75 0.50 21.05
N HIS A 74 -10.69 0.43 22.38
CA HIS A 74 -9.65 1.10 23.19
C HIS A 74 -8.25 0.80 22.65
N ALA A 75 -7.30 1.76 22.71
CA ALA A 75 -5.96 1.65 22.10
C ALA A 75 -5.19 0.37 22.48
N PHE A 76 -5.45 -0.14 23.69
CA PHE A 76 -4.82 -1.35 24.23
C PHE A 76 -5.65 -2.64 24.09
N TRP A 77 -6.78 -2.62 23.36
CA TRP A 77 -7.54 -3.84 23.02
C TRP A 77 -6.62 -4.90 22.39
N ALA A 78 -6.84 -6.15 22.78
CA ALA A 78 -6.18 -7.33 22.24
C ALA A 78 -7.27 -8.33 21.82
N PRO A 79 -7.04 -9.12 20.75
CA PRO A 79 -7.91 -10.24 20.43
C PRO A 79 -7.79 -11.36 21.48
N PRO A 80 -8.65 -12.38 21.45
CA PRO A 80 -8.38 -13.68 22.05
C PRO A 80 -7.04 -14.28 21.56
N SER A 81 -6.45 -15.21 22.32
CA SER A 81 -5.25 -15.94 21.90
C SER A 81 -5.53 -16.91 20.74
N ARG A 82 -4.48 -17.39 20.05
CA ARG A 82 -4.64 -18.45 19.03
C ARG A 82 -5.25 -19.73 19.63
N GLU A 83 -4.92 -20.04 20.88
CA GLU A 83 -5.48 -21.19 21.59
C GLU A 83 -6.95 -20.99 21.96
N GLU A 84 -7.34 -19.79 22.42
CA GLU A 84 -8.76 -19.42 22.61
C GLU A 84 -9.53 -19.54 21.27
N MET A 85 -8.94 -19.12 20.15
CA MET A 85 -9.55 -19.26 18.82
C MET A 85 -9.67 -20.71 18.34
N LEU A 86 -8.63 -21.53 18.50
CA LEU A 86 -8.69 -22.95 18.15
C LEU A 86 -9.77 -23.68 18.97
N ARG A 87 -9.86 -23.38 20.28
CA ARG A 87 -10.93 -23.89 21.15
C ARG A 87 -12.31 -23.48 20.62
N MET A 88 -12.52 -22.21 20.28
CA MET A 88 -13.77 -21.72 19.70
C MET A 88 -14.11 -22.34 18.33
N LEU A 89 -13.13 -22.68 17.49
CA LEU A 89 -13.38 -23.39 16.22
C LEU A 89 -13.84 -24.84 16.44
N GLN A 90 -13.31 -25.51 17.48
CA GLN A 90 -13.64 -26.89 17.82
C GLN A 90 -14.96 -27.03 18.61
N GLU A 91 -15.22 -26.10 19.54
CA GLU A 91 -16.44 -26.10 20.38
C GLU A 91 -17.62 -25.35 19.74
N GLY A 92 -17.35 -24.51 18.73
CA GLY A 92 -18.37 -23.73 18.04
C GLY A 92 -18.67 -22.38 18.68
N PRO A 93 -19.57 -21.58 18.06
CA PRO A 93 -19.83 -20.20 18.46
C PRO A 93 -20.52 -20.02 19.82
N GLY A 94 -20.94 -21.09 20.50
CA GLY A 94 -21.38 -21.04 21.91
C GLY A 94 -20.27 -20.54 22.84
N ALA A 95 -19.04 -21.05 22.68
CA ALA A 95 -17.87 -20.77 23.52
C ALA A 95 -17.46 -19.28 23.54
N ILE A 96 -17.83 -18.50 22.52
CA ILE A 96 -17.59 -17.05 22.44
C ILE A 96 -18.16 -16.31 23.66
N LYS A 97 -19.30 -16.78 24.21
CA LYS A 97 -19.97 -16.16 25.36
C LYS A 97 -19.21 -16.34 26.67
N GLU A 98 -18.57 -17.49 26.88
CA GLU A 98 -17.88 -17.80 28.14
C GLU A 98 -16.73 -16.83 28.40
N ILE A 99 -15.85 -16.67 27.40
CA ILE A 99 -14.66 -15.81 27.47
C ILE A 99 -15.03 -14.33 27.58
N GLY A 100 -16.16 -13.92 26.97
CA GLY A 100 -16.74 -12.59 27.15
C GLY A 100 -17.20 -12.30 28.58
N SER A 101 -17.78 -13.29 29.27
CA SER A 101 -18.21 -13.14 30.67
C SER A 101 -17.03 -13.05 31.64
N ALA A 102 -16.03 -13.93 31.50
CA ALA A 102 -14.88 -14.02 32.39
C ALA A 102 -14.02 -12.75 32.42
N LYS A 103 -13.93 -12.03 31.29
CA LYS A 103 -13.18 -10.76 31.17
C LYS A 103 -13.94 -9.54 31.74
N SER A 104 -15.14 -9.73 32.32
CA SER A 104 -15.94 -8.66 32.96
C SER A 104 -15.85 -8.61 34.50
N SER A 105 -15.51 -9.73 35.15
CA SER A 105 -15.50 -9.85 36.62
C SER A 105 -14.16 -9.44 37.23
N SER A 106 -14.03 -8.18 37.62
CA SER A 106 -12.90 -7.70 38.44
C SER A 106 -13.02 -8.18 39.89
N GLN A 107 -12.55 -9.41 40.18
CA GLN A 107 -12.42 -9.91 41.55
C GLN A 107 -10.96 -10.15 41.94
N LYS A 108 -10.66 -9.91 43.22
CA LYS A 108 -9.33 -10.10 43.80
C LYS A 108 -9.02 -11.60 43.94
N PRO A 109 -7.75 -12.02 43.85
CA PRO A 109 -7.37 -13.38 44.19
C PRO A 109 -7.63 -13.65 45.68
N ALA A 110 -8.51 -14.59 45.97
CA ALA A 110 -8.63 -15.21 47.29
C ALA A 110 -7.86 -16.53 47.28
N VAL A 111 -7.03 -16.78 48.29
CA VAL A 111 -6.23 -18.00 48.40
C VAL A 111 -7.00 -19.03 49.23
N SER A 112 -7.25 -20.20 48.66
CA SER A 112 -7.63 -21.42 49.38
C SER A 112 -7.07 -22.65 48.66
N ALA A 113 -6.48 -23.56 49.41
CA ALA A 113 -5.98 -24.84 48.91
C ALA A 113 -7.07 -25.92 48.87
N ASP A 114 -6.68 -27.14 48.50
CA ASP A 114 -7.43 -28.40 48.53
C ASP A 114 -8.64 -28.55 47.59
N ALA A 115 -8.37 -29.19 46.44
CA ALA A 115 -9.32 -30.05 45.75
C ALA A 115 -8.57 -31.19 45.03
N THR A 116 -8.91 -32.45 45.32
CA THR A 116 -8.36 -33.63 44.62
C THR A 116 -8.95 -33.81 43.22
N PRO A 117 -8.21 -34.42 42.27
CA PRO A 117 -8.68 -34.58 40.89
C PRO A 117 -9.83 -35.60 40.78
N ALA A 118 -10.90 -35.20 40.09
CA ALA A 118 -11.99 -36.10 39.70
C ALA A 118 -11.68 -36.81 38.37
N ALA A 119 -12.24 -38.00 38.17
CA ALA A 119 -12.12 -38.79 36.95
C ALA A 119 -12.90 -38.15 35.77
N PRO A 120 -12.53 -38.42 34.49
CA PRO A 120 -13.23 -37.87 33.34
C PRO A 120 -14.67 -38.39 33.26
N ALA A 121 -15.62 -37.48 32.95
CA ALA A 121 -17.02 -37.81 32.70
C ALA A 121 -17.25 -38.09 31.21
N ASP A 122 -18.16 -39.01 30.91
CA ASP A 122 -18.50 -39.41 29.54
C ASP A 122 -19.13 -38.28 28.71
N ALA A 123 -18.71 -38.18 27.45
CA ALA A 123 -19.19 -37.18 26.50
C ALA A 123 -20.45 -37.66 25.75
N SER A 124 -21.63 -37.51 26.36
CA SER A 124 -22.91 -37.65 25.68
C SER A 124 -23.42 -36.29 25.15
N SER A 125 -22.80 -35.78 24.08
CA SER A 125 -23.19 -34.50 23.48
C SER A 125 -24.50 -34.62 22.69
N THR A 126 -25.57 -34.01 23.20
CA THR A 126 -26.74 -33.66 22.37
C THR A 126 -26.35 -32.52 21.42
N ASP A 127 -26.54 -32.71 20.11
CA ASP A 127 -26.29 -31.66 19.11
C ASP A 127 -27.26 -30.47 19.30
N ASP A 128 -26.74 -29.37 19.84
CA ASP A 128 -27.47 -28.12 20.01
C ASP A 128 -27.20 -27.18 18.80
N GLU A 129 -28.25 -26.61 18.19
CA GLU A 129 -28.12 -25.65 17.07
C GLU A 129 -27.32 -24.39 17.46
N SER A 130 -27.14 -24.18 18.77
CA SER A 130 -26.18 -23.24 19.36
C SER A 130 -24.80 -23.28 18.69
N ASP A 131 -24.27 -24.47 18.37
CA ASP A 131 -22.82 -24.67 18.21
C ASP A 131 -22.39 -24.88 16.75
N VAL A 132 -23.25 -24.52 15.80
CA VAL A 132 -22.94 -24.46 14.36
C VAL A 132 -22.67 -23.00 13.94
N PHE A 133 -21.59 -22.78 13.18
CA PHE A 133 -21.29 -21.49 12.54
C PHE A 133 -22.24 -21.24 11.37
N ASP A 134 -22.59 -19.97 11.10
CA ASP A 134 -23.39 -19.62 9.93
C ASP A 134 -22.56 -19.75 8.64
N VAL A 135 -21.27 -19.43 8.71
CA VAL A 135 -20.34 -19.58 7.59
C VAL A 135 -18.92 -19.95 8.03
N LEU A 136 -18.30 -20.89 7.32
CA LEU A 136 -16.87 -21.18 7.37
C LEU A 136 -16.20 -20.62 6.11
N ILE A 137 -15.21 -19.75 6.28
CA ILE A 137 -14.42 -19.15 5.19
C ILE A 137 -13.04 -19.84 5.14
N ILE A 138 -12.68 -20.36 3.97
CA ILE A 138 -11.41 -21.04 3.72
C ILE A 138 -10.50 -20.09 2.93
N GLY A 139 -9.37 -19.71 3.53
CA GLY A 139 -8.40 -18.76 2.99
C GLY A 139 -8.43 -17.41 3.72
N GLY A 140 -7.30 -17.02 4.31
CA GLY A 140 -7.09 -15.77 5.05
C GLY A 140 -6.36 -14.69 4.25
N GLY A 141 -6.45 -14.73 2.92
CA GLY A 141 -6.09 -13.63 2.04
C GLY A 141 -7.18 -12.54 1.98
N ALA A 142 -6.95 -11.51 1.17
CA ALA A 142 -7.76 -10.28 1.16
C ALA A 142 -9.27 -10.55 0.93
N THR A 143 -9.59 -11.47 0.02
CA THR A 143 -10.97 -11.90 -0.27
C THR A 143 -11.65 -12.52 0.95
N GLY A 144 -11.04 -13.54 1.57
CA GLY A 144 -11.62 -14.21 2.73
C GLY A 144 -11.65 -13.34 3.98
N ALA A 145 -10.60 -12.56 4.23
CA ALA A 145 -10.57 -11.57 5.32
C ALA A 145 -11.63 -10.46 5.14
N GLY A 146 -11.87 -10.02 3.90
CA GLY A 146 -12.97 -9.12 3.54
C GLY A 146 -14.35 -9.77 3.82
N CYS A 147 -14.56 -11.00 3.35
CA CYS A 147 -15.78 -11.77 3.62
C CYS A 147 -16.04 -11.94 5.13
N ALA A 148 -14.98 -12.17 5.92
CA ALA A 148 -15.08 -12.31 7.37
C ALA A 148 -15.49 -11.01 8.07
N VAL A 149 -14.96 -9.84 7.65
CA VAL A 149 -15.39 -8.52 8.14
C VAL A 149 -16.85 -8.26 7.77
N ASP A 150 -17.23 -8.50 6.51
CA ASP A 150 -18.59 -8.20 6.04
C ASP A 150 -19.65 -9.10 6.72
N ALA A 151 -19.40 -10.41 6.82
CA ALA A 151 -20.29 -11.34 7.52
C ALA A 151 -20.40 -11.06 9.03
N ALA A 152 -19.28 -10.75 9.71
CA ALA A 152 -19.30 -10.47 11.15
C ALA A 152 -19.98 -9.13 11.48
N THR A 153 -19.80 -8.11 10.64
CA THR A 153 -20.44 -6.79 10.85
C THR A 153 -21.96 -6.83 10.63
N ARG A 154 -22.43 -7.67 9.69
CA ARG A 154 -23.84 -8.10 9.55
C ARG A 154 -24.37 -8.93 10.72
N GLY A 155 -23.49 -9.45 11.59
CA GLY A 155 -23.84 -10.21 12.80
C GLY A 155 -23.99 -11.73 12.60
N LEU A 156 -23.40 -12.31 11.55
CA LEU A 156 -23.35 -13.76 11.34
C LEU A 156 -22.29 -14.41 12.24
N LYS A 157 -22.49 -15.68 12.62
CA LYS A 157 -21.47 -16.51 13.28
C LYS A 157 -20.41 -16.94 12.25
N VAL A 158 -19.27 -16.25 12.21
CA VAL A 158 -18.19 -16.51 11.24
C VAL A 158 -17.06 -17.35 11.84
N ALA A 159 -16.65 -18.39 11.11
CA ALA A 159 -15.34 -19.04 11.25
C ALA A 159 -14.46 -18.73 10.02
N MET A 160 -13.16 -18.52 10.21
CA MET A 160 -12.20 -18.41 9.10
C MET A 160 -10.89 -19.18 9.39
N VAL A 161 -10.43 -19.97 8.43
CA VAL A 161 -9.18 -20.74 8.53
C VAL A 161 -8.24 -20.45 7.36
N GLU A 162 -6.95 -20.33 7.66
CA GLU A 162 -5.86 -20.08 6.70
C GLU A 162 -4.77 -21.14 6.91
N ARG A 163 -4.37 -21.85 5.85
CA ARG A 163 -3.42 -22.98 5.91
C ARG A 163 -2.06 -22.55 6.43
N ASP A 164 -1.59 -21.41 5.94
CA ASP A 164 -0.31 -20.80 6.27
C ASP A 164 -0.60 -19.60 7.21
N ASP A 165 0.12 -18.49 7.09
CA ASP A 165 -0.18 -17.27 7.86
C ASP A 165 -1.16 -16.32 7.12
N PHE A 166 -1.83 -15.41 7.85
CA PHE A 166 -2.70 -14.41 7.23
C PHE A 166 -1.93 -13.60 6.17
N SER A 167 -2.49 -13.47 4.97
CA SER A 167 -1.85 -12.88 3.79
C SER A 167 -0.67 -13.69 3.17
N SER A 168 -0.43 -14.94 3.58
CA SER A 168 0.61 -15.86 3.08
C SER A 168 0.82 -15.86 1.57
N GLY A 169 -0.27 -15.97 0.80
CA GLY A 169 -0.29 -16.10 -0.66
C GLY A 169 -0.12 -14.78 -1.42
N THR A 170 -0.96 -14.57 -2.43
CA THR A 170 -0.90 -13.41 -3.34
C THR A 170 -1.09 -12.07 -2.62
N SER A 171 -1.89 -12.03 -1.55
CA SER A 171 -2.28 -10.78 -0.86
C SER A 171 -1.13 -10.05 -0.16
N SER A 172 0.05 -10.66 0.00
CA SER A 172 1.26 -9.98 0.52
C SER A 172 2.32 -9.67 -0.54
N ARG A 173 2.05 -10.03 -1.81
CA ARG A 173 3.00 -10.05 -2.94
C ARG A 173 2.55 -9.16 -4.11
N SER A 174 1.75 -8.13 -3.84
CA SER A 174 1.22 -7.22 -4.87
C SER A 174 2.15 -6.05 -5.20
N THR A 175 1.83 -5.26 -6.24
CA THR A 175 2.49 -3.97 -6.58
C THR A 175 2.31 -2.89 -5.50
N LYS A 176 1.52 -3.16 -4.45
CA LYS A 176 1.22 -2.25 -3.33
C LYS A 176 0.40 -1.00 -3.71
N LEU A 177 -0.23 -1.01 -4.88
CA LEU A 177 -1.11 0.05 -5.34
C LEU A 177 -2.58 -0.36 -5.30
N VAL A 178 -3.40 0.54 -4.76
CA VAL A 178 -4.87 0.51 -4.80
C VAL A 178 -5.29 1.26 -6.06
N HIS A 179 -5.08 0.61 -7.20
CA HIS A 179 -5.27 1.21 -8.52
C HIS A 179 -6.73 1.54 -8.81
N GLY A 180 -6.99 2.77 -9.20
CA GLY A 180 -8.27 3.20 -9.75
C GLY A 180 -8.40 3.07 -11.28
N GLY A 181 -7.39 2.53 -11.99
CA GLY A 181 -7.60 1.92 -13.31
C GLY A 181 -7.47 2.78 -14.58
N VAL A 182 -6.60 3.81 -14.64
CA VAL A 182 -6.44 4.71 -15.81
C VAL A 182 -6.36 3.99 -17.18
N ARG A 183 -5.59 2.90 -17.31
CA ARG A 183 -5.49 2.12 -18.57
C ARG A 183 -6.78 1.38 -18.96
N TYR A 184 -7.66 1.10 -18.00
CA TYR A 184 -9.00 0.57 -18.29
C TYR A 184 -9.94 1.67 -18.79
N LEU A 185 -9.76 2.93 -18.35
CA LEU A 185 -10.47 4.06 -18.94
C LEU A 185 -10.03 4.27 -20.40
N GLU A 186 -8.72 4.26 -20.69
CA GLU A 186 -8.20 4.32 -22.07
C GLU A 186 -8.85 3.26 -23.00
N LYS A 187 -9.04 2.04 -22.49
CA LYS A 187 -9.74 0.98 -23.22
C LYS A 187 -11.25 1.20 -23.32
N ALA A 188 -11.92 1.59 -22.24
CA ALA A 188 -13.34 1.92 -22.27
C ALA A 188 -13.63 3.04 -23.30
N VAL A 189 -12.77 4.07 -23.35
CA VAL A 189 -12.79 5.16 -24.34
C VAL A 189 -12.70 4.59 -25.76
N ARG A 190 -11.66 3.81 -26.04
CA ARG A 190 -11.28 3.40 -27.39
C ARG A 190 -12.09 2.22 -27.96
N GLU A 191 -12.57 1.34 -27.08
CA GLU A 191 -13.23 0.08 -27.42
C GLU A 191 -14.74 0.10 -27.10
N LEU A 192 -15.26 1.22 -26.56
CA LEU A 192 -16.65 1.42 -26.10
C LEU A 192 -17.12 0.32 -25.11
N ASP A 193 -16.19 -0.17 -24.29
CA ASP A 193 -16.37 -1.28 -23.36
C ASP A 193 -16.97 -0.80 -22.02
N ILE A 194 -18.30 -0.86 -21.92
CA ILE A 194 -19.09 -0.50 -20.73
C ILE A 194 -18.66 -1.32 -19.49
N GLU A 195 -18.16 -2.55 -19.64
CA GLU A 195 -17.66 -3.35 -18.51
C GLU A 195 -16.28 -2.88 -18.03
N GLN A 196 -15.40 -2.40 -18.92
CA GLN A 196 -14.19 -1.68 -18.51
C GLN A 196 -14.55 -0.39 -17.77
N TYR A 197 -15.59 0.32 -18.22
CA TYR A 197 -16.01 1.55 -17.58
C TYR A 197 -16.57 1.35 -16.16
N LYS A 198 -17.46 0.36 -15.98
CA LYS A 198 -17.96 -0.06 -14.66
C LYS A 198 -16.82 -0.41 -13.70
N LEU A 199 -15.80 -1.13 -14.17
CA LEU A 199 -14.60 -1.47 -13.40
C LEU A 199 -13.81 -0.23 -12.96
N VAL A 200 -13.76 0.84 -13.75
CA VAL A 200 -13.12 2.11 -13.35
C VAL A 200 -13.94 2.79 -12.26
N LYS A 201 -15.27 2.91 -12.42
CA LYS A 201 -16.18 3.46 -11.39
C LYS A 201 -16.11 2.71 -10.06
N GLU A 202 -16.10 1.37 -10.10
CA GLU A 202 -15.94 0.52 -8.91
C GLU A 202 -14.57 0.75 -8.26
N ALA A 203 -13.49 0.65 -9.04
CA ALA A 203 -12.13 0.80 -8.53
C ALA A 203 -11.89 2.20 -7.92
N LEU A 204 -12.47 3.26 -8.50
CA LEU A 204 -12.45 4.62 -7.93
C LEU A 204 -13.20 4.69 -6.58
N THR A 205 -14.39 4.10 -6.50
CA THR A 205 -15.22 4.08 -5.29
C THR A 205 -14.51 3.34 -4.15
N GLU A 206 -13.97 2.16 -4.44
CA GLU A 206 -13.25 1.35 -3.46
C GLU A 206 -11.90 1.97 -3.08
N ARG A 207 -11.20 2.63 -4.00
CA ARG A 207 -9.97 3.40 -3.72
C ARG A 207 -10.22 4.57 -2.76
N ALA A 208 -11.32 5.28 -2.91
CA ALA A 208 -11.76 6.29 -1.94
C ALA A 208 -12.14 5.65 -0.59
N ASN A 209 -12.75 4.46 -0.61
CA ASN A 209 -13.05 3.71 0.61
C ASN A 209 -11.78 3.31 1.38
N PHE A 210 -10.76 2.76 0.70
CA PHE A 210 -9.47 2.38 1.25
C PHE A 210 -8.81 3.48 2.09
N LEU A 211 -8.81 4.72 1.58
CA LEU A 211 -8.26 5.89 2.27
C LEU A 211 -9.07 6.32 3.51
N LYS A 212 -10.36 6.00 3.54
CA LYS A 212 -11.31 6.35 4.59
C LYS A 212 -11.31 5.34 5.75
N ILE A 213 -11.25 4.04 5.45
CA ILE A 213 -11.32 2.98 6.48
C ILE A 213 -9.96 2.65 7.11
N ALA A 214 -8.85 2.89 6.39
CA ALA A 214 -7.50 2.53 6.78
C ALA A 214 -6.43 3.64 6.57
N PRO A 215 -6.69 4.93 6.94
CA PRO A 215 -5.87 6.11 6.60
C PRO A 215 -4.41 6.13 7.13
N TYR A 216 -4.00 5.09 7.87
CA TYR A 216 -2.62 4.88 8.29
C TYR A 216 -1.88 3.87 7.38
N LEU A 217 -2.60 2.88 6.83
CA LEU A 217 -2.06 1.85 5.94
C LEU A 217 -2.21 2.18 4.44
N SER A 218 -3.02 3.17 4.10
CA SER A 218 -3.29 3.63 2.74
C SER A 218 -3.10 5.15 2.61
N TYR A 219 -2.54 5.61 1.50
CA TYR A 219 -2.30 7.02 1.21
C TYR A 219 -2.33 7.29 -0.31
N GLN A 220 -2.42 8.57 -0.67
CA GLN A 220 -2.35 9.02 -2.06
C GLN A 220 -0.87 9.10 -2.48
N LEU A 221 -0.54 8.57 -3.66
CA LEU A 221 0.79 8.63 -4.27
C LEU A 221 0.68 9.36 -5.62
N PRO A 222 1.38 10.49 -5.83
CA PRO A 222 1.55 11.04 -7.16
C PRO A 222 2.48 10.14 -7.98
N ILE A 223 2.10 9.85 -9.22
CA ILE A 223 2.83 9.01 -10.17
C ILE A 223 3.15 9.86 -11.41
N MET A 224 4.45 10.05 -11.68
CA MET A 224 4.96 10.84 -12.80
C MET A 224 5.04 9.99 -14.08
N LEU A 225 4.33 10.38 -15.13
CA LEU A 225 4.42 9.83 -16.48
C LEU A 225 5.34 10.74 -17.34
N PRO A 226 6.60 10.36 -17.63
CA PRO A 226 7.54 11.18 -18.37
C PRO A 226 7.23 11.18 -19.87
N ILE A 227 7.33 12.35 -20.51
CA ILE A 227 6.87 12.58 -21.89
C ILE A 227 8.06 12.98 -22.77
N TYR A 228 8.23 12.29 -23.90
CA TYR A 228 9.39 12.43 -24.81
C TYR A 228 9.02 12.87 -26.24
N LYS A 229 7.73 13.12 -26.52
CA LYS A 229 7.22 13.68 -27.78
C LYS A 229 6.18 14.76 -27.47
N TRP A 230 6.09 15.81 -28.29
CA TRP A 230 5.18 16.93 -27.99
C TRP A 230 3.70 16.54 -28.03
N TRP A 231 3.26 15.77 -29.02
CA TRP A 231 1.85 15.35 -29.14
C TRP A 231 1.32 14.50 -27.97
N GLN A 232 2.22 13.83 -27.25
CA GLN A 232 1.84 13.04 -26.08
C GLN A 232 1.40 13.92 -24.90
N VAL A 233 1.78 15.20 -24.87
CA VAL A 233 1.38 16.12 -23.80
C VAL A 233 -0.13 16.37 -23.77
N PRO A 234 -0.81 16.82 -24.84
CA PRO A 234 -2.26 17.03 -24.83
C PRO A 234 -3.01 15.70 -24.70
N TYR A 235 -2.51 14.62 -25.31
CA TYR A 235 -3.09 13.28 -25.16
C TYR A 235 -3.12 12.80 -23.70
N TYR A 236 -1.98 12.82 -23.00
CA TYR A 236 -1.93 12.41 -21.59
C TYR A 236 -2.58 13.43 -20.65
N TRP A 237 -2.62 14.72 -21.00
CA TRP A 237 -3.37 15.73 -20.25
C TRP A 237 -4.88 15.46 -20.32
N ALA A 238 -5.43 15.31 -21.52
CA ALA A 238 -6.85 15.03 -21.72
C ALA A 238 -7.26 13.70 -21.06
N GLY A 239 -6.46 12.64 -21.23
CA GLY A 239 -6.71 11.35 -20.57
C GLY A 239 -6.67 11.43 -19.04
N SER A 240 -5.76 12.23 -18.47
CA SER A 240 -5.68 12.42 -17.00
C SER A 240 -6.80 13.31 -16.47
N LYS A 241 -7.23 14.32 -17.23
CA LYS A 241 -8.36 15.18 -16.87
C LYS A 241 -9.70 14.46 -16.99
N ALA A 242 -9.91 13.63 -18.02
CA ALA A 242 -11.07 12.73 -18.10
C ALA A 242 -11.09 11.73 -16.93
N TYR A 243 -9.93 11.28 -16.46
CA TYR A 243 -9.82 10.40 -15.30
C TYR A 243 -10.13 11.13 -13.97
N ASP A 244 -9.61 12.35 -13.76
CA ASP A 244 -9.98 13.21 -12.63
C ASP A 244 -11.50 13.50 -12.61
N LEU A 245 -12.05 13.79 -13.79
CA LEU A 245 -13.46 14.11 -14.02
C LEU A 245 -14.38 12.93 -13.66
N LEU A 246 -14.02 11.72 -14.07
CA LEU A 246 -14.70 10.48 -13.70
C LEU A 246 -14.61 10.18 -12.20
N ALA A 247 -13.48 10.52 -11.56
CA ALA A 247 -13.32 10.37 -10.12
C ALA A 247 -14.16 11.39 -9.33
N GLY A 248 -14.26 12.64 -9.79
CA GLY A 248 -15.10 13.68 -9.20
C GLY A 248 -14.87 13.82 -7.70
N HIS A 249 -15.93 13.64 -6.90
CA HIS A 249 -15.86 13.71 -5.42
C HIS A 249 -15.08 12.53 -4.77
N GLN A 250 -14.80 11.48 -5.52
CA GLN A 250 -13.93 10.35 -5.14
C GLN A 250 -12.47 10.56 -5.61
N GLY A 251 -12.20 11.71 -6.23
CA GLY A 251 -10.88 12.13 -6.68
C GLY A 251 -9.85 12.24 -5.56
N MET A 252 -8.60 12.19 -5.97
CA MET A 252 -7.46 12.60 -5.15
C MET A 252 -7.15 14.07 -5.45
N GLU A 253 -5.94 14.54 -5.17
CA GLU A 253 -5.44 15.75 -5.82
C GLU A 253 -5.48 15.58 -7.36
N SER A 254 -5.84 16.65 -8.09
CA SER A 254 -6.02 16.59 -9.56
C SER A 254 -4.67 16.47 -10.28
N SER A 255 -4.69 15.81 -11.43
CA SER A 255 -3.57 15.72 -12.35
C SER A 255 -3.02 17.08 -12.82
N TYR A 256 -1.71 17.14 -13.03
CA TYR A 256 -1.01 18.36 -13.47
C TYR A 256 0.21 18.06 -14.34
N PHE A 257 0.56 19.00 -15.22
CA PHE A 257 1.77 18.90 -16.05
C PHE A 257 2.98 19.51 -15.35
N LEU A 258 4.12 18.84 -15.44
CA LEU A 258 5.44 19.34 -15.09
C LEU A 258 6.26 19.62 -16.36
N SER A 259 6.57 20.90 -16.59
CA SER A 259 7.62 21.33 -17.52
C SER A 259 8.92 20.55 -17.26
N ARG A 260 9.70 20.25 -18.31
CA ARG A 260 11.00 19.53 -18.24
C ARG A 260 11.87 19.89 -17.03
N GLY A 261 12.01 21.19 -16.71
CA GLY A 261 12.80 21.65 -15.56
C GLY A 261 12.28 21.10 -14.23
N LYS A 262 11.00 21.33 -13.93
CA LYS A 262 10.34 20.80 -12.72
C LYS A 262 10.27 19.27 -12.68
N ALA A 263 10.15 18.61 -13.83
CA ALA A 263 10.18 17.14 -13.90
C ALA A 263 11.56 16.59 -13.48
N LEU A 264 12.65 17.22 -13.93
CA LEU A 264 14.02 16.90 -13.51
C LEU A 264 14.36 17.39 -12.09
N GLU A 265 13.66 18.38 -11.55
CA GLU A 265 13.76 18.79 -10.14
C GLU A 265 13.09 17.76 -9.21
N ALA A 266 11.88 17.31 -9.58
CA ALA A 266 11.12 16.32 -8.83
C ALA A 266 11.72 14.90 -8.94
N PHE A 267 12.27 14.52 -10.10
CA PHE A 267 12.90 13.22 -10.35
C PHE A 267 14.29 13.39 -11.00
N PRO A 268 15.35 13.72 -10.23
CA PRO A 268 16.68 14.09 -10.77
C PRO A 268 17.40 13.00 -11.58
N MET A 269 17.01 11.74 -11.39
CA MET A 269 17.54 10.61 -12.16
C MET A 269 16.90 10.47 -13.54
N LEU A 270 15.80 11.16 -13.83
CA LEU A 270 15.02 10.95 -15.05
C LEU A 270 15.87 11.26 -16.28
N LYS A 271 15.80 10.37 -17.27
CA LYS A 271 16.51 10.51 -18.54
C LYS A 271 16.17 11.84 -19.21
N ASN A 272 17.17 12.72 -19.28
CA ASN A 272 16.96 14.09 -19.73
C ASN A 272 16.96 14.26 -21.26
N ASP A 273 17.43 13.28 -22.04
CA ASP A 273 17.39 13.32 -23.51
C ASP A 273 15.95 13.29 -24.02
N LYS A 274 15.62 14.17 -24.98
CA LYS A 274 14.28 14.36 -25.59
C LYS A 274 13.11 14.60 -24.65
N LEU A 275 13.32 14.62 -23.32
CA LEU A 275 12.28 14.88 -22.33
C LEU A 275 11.63 16.25 -22.56
N VAL A 276 10.34 16.24 -22.83
CA VAL A 276 9.46 17.40 -23.01
C VAL A 276 8.95 17.90 -21.66
N GLY A 277 8.59 16.96 -20.78
CA GLY A 277 8.02 17.21 -19.46
C GLY A 277 7.49 15.91 -18.87
N ALA A 278 6.53 16.01 -17.97
CA ALA A 278 5.80 14.86 -17.46
C ALA A 278 4.35 15.22 -17.11
N MET A 279 3.44 14.26 -17.23
CA MET A 279 2.15 14.35 -16.54
C MET A 279 2.31 13.76 -15.15
N VAL A 280 1.60 14.29 -14.15
CA VAL A 280 1.46 13.65 -12.84
C VAL A 280 -0.02 13.40 -12.59
N TYR A 281 -0.35 12.17 -12.21
CA TYR A 281 -1.69 11.78 -11.75
C TYR A 281 -1.56 11.10 -10.38
N TYR A 282 -2.68 10.95 -9.66
CA TYR A 282 -2.68 10.38 -8.31
C TYR A 282 -3.39 9.02 -8.26
N ASP A 283 -2.75 8.06 -7.58
CA ASP A 283 -3.32 6.74 -7.31
C ASP A 283 -3.10 6.32 -5.86
N GLY A 284 -3.81 5.28 -5.41
CA GLY A 284 -3.66 4.80 -4.02
C GLY A 284 -2.42 3.92 -3.87
N GLN A 285 -1.69 4.07 -2.77
CA GLN A 285 -0.67 3.12 -2.31
C GLN A 285 -1.02 2.60 -0.91
N HIS A 286 -0.68 1.34 -0.61
CA HIS A 286 -0.95 0.73 0.70
C HIS A 286 0.14 -0.24 1.18
N ASN A 287 0.04 -0.71 2.43
CA ASN A 287 0.76 -1.89 2.90
C ASN A 287 -0.19 -3.10 2.92
N ASP A 288 -0.15 -3.90 1.85
CA ASP A 288 -1.06 -5.01 1.58
C ASP A 288 -1.16 -6.03 2.75
N SER A 289 -0.03 -6.55 3.21
CA SER A 289 -0.01 -7.55 4.29
C SER A 289 -0.43 -6.98 5.65
N ARG A 290 -0.13 -5.70 5.94
CA ARG A 290 -0.65 -5.03 7.15
C ARG A 290 -2.16 -4.82 7.05
N MET A 291 -2.66 -4.46 5.86
CA MET A 291 -4.10 -4.29 5.60
C MET A 291 -4.86 -5.60 5.84
N ASN A 292 -4.33 -6.72 5.35
CA ASN A 292 -4.92 -8.05 5.53
C ASN A 292 -4.96 -8.47 7.01
N VAL A 293 -3.89 -8.20 7.78
CA VAL A 293 -3.87 -8.45 9.23
C VAL A 293 -4.88 -7.55 9.95
N ALA A 294 -4.98 -6.27 9.58
CA ALA A 294 -5.97 -5.35 10.12
C ALA A 294 -7.41 -5.79 9.79
N LEU A 295 -7.68 -6.34 8.60
CA LEU A 295 -8.98 -6.93 8.23
C LEU A 295 -9.32 -8.12 9.13
N GLY A 296 -8.44 -9.11 9.25
CA GLY A 296 -8.67 -10.28 10.12
C GLY A 296 -8.94 -9.88 11.57
N LEU A 297 -8.12 -8.98 12.13
CA LEU A 297 -8.31 -8.47 13.50
C LEU A 297 -9.58 -7.62 13.65
N THR A 298 -10.04 -6.94 12.59
CA THR A 298 -11.34 -6.24 12.58
C THR A 298 -12.49 -7.25 12.57
N ALA A 299 -12.42 -8.34 11.80
CA ALA A 299 -13.42 -9.40 11.86
C ALA A 299 -13.53 -10.00 13.27
N VAL A 300 -12.39 -10.23 13.95
CA VAL A 300 -12.33 -10.66 15.34
C VAL A 300 -12.95 -9.64 16.30
N GLN A 301 -12.74 -8.34 16.08
CA GLN A 301 -13.41 -7.27 16.85
C GLN A 301 -14.93 -7.33 16.74
N TYR A 302 -15.47 -7.76 15.59
CA TYR A 302 -16.90 -8.00 15.37
C TYR A 302 -17.38 -9.42 15.72
N GLY A 303 -16.52 -10.27 16.29
CA GLY A 303 -16.89 -11.60 16.82
C GLY A 303 -16.63 -12.79 15.89
N ALA A 304 -15.90 -12.61 14.78
CA ALA A 304 -15.43 -13.74 13.97
C ALA A 304 -14.36 -14.55 14.72
N VAL A 305 -14.43 -15.88 14.60
CA VAL A 305 -13.42 -16.81 15.12
C VAL A 305 -12.45 -17.11 13.97
N ILE A 306 -11.16 -16.78 14.12
CA ILE A 306 -10.18 -16.95 13.04
C ILE A 306 -8.91 -17.66 13.51
N ALA A 307 -8.34 -18.52 12.67
CA ALA A 307 -7.04 -19.15 12.93
C ALA A 307 -6.19 -19.23 11.65
N ASN A 308 -4.92 -18.85 11.79
CA ASN A 308 -3.85 -19.15 10.84
C ASN A 308 -3.12 -20.44 11.21
N HIS A 309 -2.32 -20.97 10.30
CA HIS A 309 -1.65 -22.26 10.37
C HIS A 309 -2.63 -23.41 10.59
N CYS A 310 -3.75 -23.37 9.85
CA CYS A 310 -4.91 -24.26 9.94
C CYS A 310 -5.37 -24.72 8.54
N GLU A 311 -4.94 -25.91 8.13
CA GLU A 311 -5.25 -26.50 6.82
C GLU A 311 -6.64 -27.17 6.81
N VAL A 312 -7.48 -26.90 5.80
CA VAL A 312 -8.64 -27.75 5.50
C VAL A 312 -8.16 -28.98 4.75
N VAL A 313 -8.40 -30.17 5.33
CA VAL A 313 -7.92 -31.46 4.81
C VAL A 313 -9.03 -32.37 4.29
N GLU A 314 -10.28 -32.08 4.64
CA GLU A 314 -11.48 -32.78 4.15
C GLU A 314 -12.70 -31.86 4.26
N LEU A 315 -13.59 -31.89 3.26
CA LEU A 315 -14.90 -31.25 3.32
C LEU A 315 -15.96 -32.27 3.79
N LEU A 316 -16.72 -31.90 4.82
CA LEU A 316 -17.72 -32.77 5.45
C LEU A 316 -19.09 -32.60 4.80
N LYS A 317 -19.73 -33.73 4.47
CA LYS A 317 -21.06 -33.78 3.85
C LYS A 317 -22.06 -34.52 4.72
N ASP A 318 -23.32 -34.08 4.65
CA ASP A 318 -24.46 -34.73 5.30
C ASP A 318 -25.02 -35.91 4.48
N GLU A 319 -26.09 -36.53 4.97
CA GLU A 319 -26.79 -37.63 4.29
C GLU A 319 -27.36 -37.21 2.92
N ASN A 320 -27.70 -35.94 2.74
CA ASN A 320 -28.17 -35.34 1.49
C ASN A 320 -27.02 -34.97 0.52
N LYS A 321 -25.76 -35.22 0.91
CA LYS A 321 -24.52 -34.84 0.20
C LYS A 321 -24.29 -33.32 0.09
N ARG A 322 -24.97 -32.53 0.92
CA ARG A 322 -24.71 -31.09 1.12
C ARG A 322 -23.59 -30.91 2.11
N LEU A 323 -22.82 -29.82 1.99
CA LEU A 323 -21.73 -29.49 2.90
C LEU A 323 -22.25 -29.01 4.26
N CYS A 324 -21.62 -29.47 5.34
CA CYS A 324 -21.99 -29.15 6.72
C CYS A 324 -20.79 -28.81 7.63
N GLY A 325 -19.57 -28.79 7.07
CA GLY A 325 -18.36 -28.44 7.79
C GLY A 325 -17.07 -28.87 7.09
N ALA A 326 -15.96 -28.82 7.82
CA ALA A 326 -14.66 -29.29 7.34
C ALA A 326 -13.88 -30.01 8.47
N ARG A 327 -12.97 -30.93 8.11
CA ARG A 327 -11.87 -31.35 8.99
C ARG A 327 -10.69 -30.40 8.77
N VAL A 328 -10.19 -29.84 9.86
CA VAL A 328 -9.12 -28.85 9.91
C VAL A 328 -7.94 -29.43 10.67
N ARG A 329 -6.72 -29.25 10.17
CA ARG A 329 -5.45 -29.61 10.80
C ARG A 329 -4.73 -28.37 11.27
N ASP A 330 -4.37 -28.29 12.55
CA ASP A 330 -3.44 -27.29 13.05
C ASP A 330 -2.01 -27.65 12.63
N SER A 331 -1.45 -26.93 11.65
CA SER A 331 -0.10 -27.12 11.13
C SER A 331 1.00 -26.91 12.18
N MET A 332 0.69 -26.26 13.32
CA MET A 332 1.65 -26.05 14.41
C MET A 332 1.77 -27.24 15.37
N THR A 333 0.70 -28.06 15.51
CA THR A 333 0.66 -29.19 16.46
C THR A 333 0.33 -30.55 15.82
N GLY A 334 -0.04 -30.58 14.54
CA GLY A 334 -0.46 -31.78 13.81
C GLY A 334 -1.86 -32.29 14.18
N LYS A 335 -2.58 -31.64 15.10
CA LYS A 335 -3.91 -32.07 15.56
C LYS A 335 -4.98 -31.81 14.51
N GLU A 336 -5.87 -32.77 14.30
CA GLU A 336 -7.06 -32.62 13.45
C GLU A 336 -8.34 -32.54 14.29
N PHE A 337 -9.25 -31.63 13.92
CA PHE A 337 -10.56 -31.43 14.52
C PHE A 337 -11.60 -31.08 13.45
N LYS A 338 -12.89 -31.04 13.81
CA LYS A 338 -13.99 -30.69 12.90
C LYS A 338 -14.54 -29.31 13.21
N VAL A 339 -14.88 -28.53 12.19
CA VAL A 339 -15.60 -27.26 12.30
C VAL A 339 -16.95 -27.40 11.60
N LYS A 340 -18.06 -27.24 12.34
CA LYS A 340 -19.43 -27.34 11.82
C LYS A 340 -19.90 -25.97 11.28
N ALA A 341 -20.42 -25.93 10.05
CA ALA A 341 -20.94 -24.69 9.46
C ALA A 341 -22.10 -24.94 8.48
N LYS A 342 -23.07 -24.01 8.43
CA LYS A 342 -24.22 -24.07 7.51
C LYS A 342 -23.84 -23.79 6.06
N GLY A 343 -22.86 -22.91 5.85
CA GLY A 343 -22.30 -22.57 4.56
C GLY A 343 -20.78 -22.62 4.57
N ILE A 344 -20.18 -22.94 3.41
CA ILE A 344 -18.72 -22.95 3.23
C ILE A 344 -18.35 -22.05 2.05
N ILE A 345 -17.47 -21.09 2.30
CA ILE A 345 -16.91 -20.18 1.30
C ILE A 345 -15.45 -20.56 1.02
N ASN A 346 -15.15 -20.92 -0.21
CA ASN A 346 -13.79 -21.06 -0.74
C ASN A 346 -13.30 -19.71 -1.28
N ALA A 347 -12.30 -19.12 -0.62
CA ALA A 347 -11.66 -17.85 -0.99
C ALA A 347 -10.12 -18.01 -1.11
N THR A 348 -9.64 -19.20 -1.47
CA THR A 348 -8.21 -19.57 -1.42
C THR A 348 -7.35 -19.06 -2.59
N GLY A 349 -7.88 -18.16 -3.42
CA GLY A 349 -7.13 -17.43 -4.44
C GLY A 349 -6.54 -18.35 -5.52
N PRO A 350 -5.21 -18.44 -5.69
CA PRO A 350 -4.62 -19.34 -6.69
C PRO A 350 -4.81 -20.82 -6.32
N PHE A 351 -5.10 -21.16 -5.06
CA PHE A 351 -5.39 -22.52 -4.61
C PHE A 351 -6.86 -22.93 -4.74
N THR A 352 -7.73 -22.06 -5.28
CA THR A 352 -9.18 -22.25 -5.38
C THR A 352 -9.57 -23.64 -5.89
N ASP A 353 -8.91 -24.14 -6.94
CA ASP A 353 -9.27 -25.42 -7.55
C ASP A 353 -8.98 -26.63 -6.65
N GLY A 354 -8.02 -26.54 -5.72
CA GLY A 354 -7.74 -27.63 -4.77
C GLY A 354 -8.91 -27.88 -3.80
N ILE A 355 -9.53 -26.81 -3.30
CA ILE A 355 -10.74 -26.91 -2.45
C ILE A 355 -11.97 -27.31 -3.29
N ARG A 356 -12.09 -26.84 -4.53
CA ARG A 356 -13.18 -27.28 -5.43
C ARG A 356 -13.06 -28.79 -5.75
N GLN A 357 -11.87 -29.30 -6.04
CA GLN A 357 -11.63 -30.72 -6.33
C GLN A 357 -11.73 -31.61 -5.09
N MET A 358 -11.56 -31.05 -3.89
CA MET A 358 -11.91 -31.73 -2.62
C MET A 358 -13.43 -31.91 -2.44
N ASP A 359 -14.25 -31.05 -3.06
CA ASP A 359 -15.71 -31.21 -3.11
C ASP A 359 -16.16 -32.21 -4.19
N ASP A 360 -15.66 -32.05 -5.42
CA ASP A 360 -15.93 -32.94 -6.55
C ASP A 360 -14.67 -33.12 -7.42
N PRO A 361 -13.96 -34.27 -7.35
CA PRO A 361 -12.75 -34.52 -8.12
C PRO A 361 -12.94 -34.57 -9.65
N SER A 362 -14.18 -34.58 -10.17
CA SER A 362 -14.44 -34.68 -11.61
C SER A 362 -14.44 -33.35 -12.35
N ILE A 363 -14.37 -32.23 -11.64
CA ILE A 363 -14.50 -30.88 -12.22
C ILE A 363 -13.19 -30.37 -12.83
N GLN A 364 -13.34 -29.53 -13.86
CA GLN A 364 -12.21 -28.83 -14.48
C GLN A 364 -11.75 -27.63 -13.63
N THR A 365 -10.46 -27.33 -13.71
CA THR A 365 -9.81 -26.17 -13.10
C THR A 365 -10.28 -24.87 -13.75
N ILE A 366 -10.64 -23.87 -12.95
CA ILE A 366 -11.03 -22.53 -13.45
C ILE A 366 -9.88 -21.51 -13.37
N VAL A 367 -8.88 -21.74 -12.50
CA VAL A 367 -7.76 -20.81 -12.33
C VAL A 367 -6.75 -20.98 -13.47
N SER A 368 -6.34 -19.86 -14.05
CA SER A 368 -5.33 -19.73 -15.11
C SER A 368 -4.13 -18.92 -14.55
N PRO A 369 -3.31 -19.52 -13.67
CA PRO A 369 -2.27 -18.83 -12.91
C PRO A 369 -1.24 -18.09 -13.77
N SER A 370 -0.86 -16.89 -13.34
CA SER A 370 0.25 -16.11 -13.93
C SER A 370 1.15 -15.53 -12.83
N ALA A 371 2.46 -15.70 -12.95
CA ALA A 371 3.47 -15.11 -12.09
C ALA A 371 3.63 -13.61 -12.39
N GLY A 372 3.93 -12.84 -11.35
CA GLY A 372 4.40 -11.47 -11.48
C GLY A 372 5.51 -11.16 -10.49
N VAL A 373 6.68 -10.81 -11.01
CA VAL A 373 7.88 -10.48 -10.24
C VAL A 373 8.01 -8.97 -10.04
N HIS A 374 8.43 -8.60 -8.84
CA HIS A 374 8.93 -7.27 -8.49
C HIS A 374 10.30 -7.39 -7.83
N ILE A 375 11.08 -6.32 -7.89
CA ILE A 375 12.34 -6.15 -7.15
C ILE A 375 12.28 -4.93 -6.24
N ILE A 376 13.10 -4.93 -5.18
CA ILE A 376 13.45 -3.72 -4.44
C ILE A 376 14.83 -3.22 -4.84
N LEU A 377 14.90 -1.91 -5.03
CA LEU A 377 16.10 -1.11 -5.19
C LEU A 377 16.25 -0.10 -4.02
N PRO A 378 17.45 0.45 -3.79
CA PRO A 378 17.68 1.59 -2.90
C PRO A 378 16.78 2.80 -3.21
N ASN A 379 16.51 3.62 -2.19
CA ASN A 379 15.76 4.87 -2.34
C ASN A 379 16.35 5.87 -3.34
N TYR A 380 17.63 5.78 -3.69
CA TYR A 380 18.23 6.61 -4.73
C TYR A 380 17.76 6.25 -6.16
N TYR A 381 16.80 5.33 -6.33
CA TYR A 381 16.14 5.01 -7.60
C TYR A 381 14.74 5.64 -7.79
N SER A 382 14.11 6.21 -6.75
CA SER A 382 12.84 6.93 -6.87
C SER A 382 12.67 7.95 -5.73
N PRO A 383 12.21 9.19 -6.00
CA PRO A 383 11.94 10.17 -4.96
C PRO A 383 10.96 9.62 -3.92
N GLY A 384 11.28 9.75 -2.63
CA GLY A 384 10.51 9.14 -1.52
C GLY A 384 9.04 9.55 -1.39
N THR A 385 8.55 10.46 -2.24
CA THR A 385 7.17 10.97 -2.27
C THR A 385 6.50 10.89 -3.64
N MET A 386 7.15 10.34 -4.68
CA MET A 386 6.60 10.32 -6.05
C MET A 386 7.07 9.08 -6.84
N GLY A 387 6.11 8.30 -7.32
CA GLY A 387 6.37 7.17 -8.22
C GLY A 387 6.60 7.59 -9.67
N LEU A 388 7.04 6.67 -10.52
CA LEU A 388 7.17 6.85 -11.96
C LEU A 388 6.44 5.78 -12.79
N LEU A 389 5.81 6.33 -13.83
CA LEU A 389 5.07 5.80 -14.95
C LEU A 389 5.88 5.28 -16.17
N ASP A 390 6.15 3.99 -16.39
CA ASP A 390 6.47 3.54 -17.77
C ASP A 390 5.20 2.97 -18.45
N PRO A 391 4.61 3.66 -19.44
CA PRO A 391 3.42 3.19 -20.13
C PRO A 391 3.69 2.13 -21.22
N ALA A 392 4.96 1.92 -21.60
CA ALA A 392 5.34 1.07 -22.73
C ALA A 392 6.79 0.55 -22.58
N THR A 393 6.92 -0.59 -21.90
CA THR A 393 8.15 -1.41 -21.88
C THR A 393 8.46 -1.96 -23.27
N SER A 394 9.63 -2.59 -23.42
CA SER A 394 10.09 -3.26 -24.67
C SER A 394 9.10 -4.24 -25.32
N ASP A 395 8.08 -4.71 -24.59
CA ASP A 395 7.03 -5.64 -24.99
C ASP A 395 5.59 -5.09 -24.86
N GLY A 396 5.41 -3.79 -24.61
CA GLY A 396 4.09 -3.15 -24.48
C GLY A 396 3.35 -3.43 -23.15
N ARG A 397 4.04 -4.04 -22.18
CA ARG A 397 3.65 -4.02 -20.77
C ARG A 397 3.96 -2.63 -20.16
N VAL A 398 3.84 -2.55 -18.84
CA VAL A 398 3.84 -1.33 -18.05
C VAL A 398 4.66 -1.59 -16.81
N ILE A 399 5.68 -0.77 -16.52
CA ILE A 399 6.52 -0.93 -15.34
C ILE A 399 6.41 0.29 -14.41
N PHE A 400 6.19 0.03 -13.13
CA PHE A 400 6.07 1.03 -12.08
C PHE A 400 7.36 1.11 -11.28
N PHE A 401 7.77 2.33 -10.95
CA PHE A 401 8.86 2.63 -10.01
C PHE A 401 8.23 3.35 -8.82
N LEU A 402 8.21 2.75 -7.62
CA LEU A 402 7.38 3.27 -6.52
C LEU A 402 8.19 3.43 -5.23
N PRO A 403 8.19 4.60 -4.57
CA PRO A 403 8.73 4.71 -3.23
C PRO A 403 7.87 3.85 -2.28
N TRP A 404 8.50 3.01 -1.45
CA TRP A 404 7.79 2.15 -0.52
C TRP A 404 8.66 1.83 0.70
N GLN A 405 8.19 2.17 1.90
CA GLN A 405 8.84 1.95 3.20
C GLN A 405 10.37 2.26 3.25
N GLY A 406 10.80 3.36 2.60
CA GLY A 406 12.20 3.78 2.60
C GLY A 406 13.07 3.21 1.46
N ASN A 407 12.46 2.46 0.54
CA ASN A 407 13.09 1.85 -0.64
C ASN A 407 12.27 2.12 -1.92
N THR A 408 12.68 1.54 -3.06
CA THR A 408 11.98 1.65 -4.35
C THR A 408 11.56 0.27 -4.86
N ILE A 409 10.26 0.07 -5.11
CA ILE A 409 9.75 -1.08 -5.88
C ILE A 409 9.97 -0.83 -7.37
N ALA A 410 10.43 -1.83 -8.12
CA ALA A 410 10.31 -1.88 -9.58
C ALA A 410 9.59 -3.16 -10.02
N GLY A 411 8.57 -3.06 -10.88
CA GLY A 411 7.82 -4.22 -11.39
C GLY A 411 6.58 -3.82 -12.22
N THR A 412 5.98 -4.73 -12.99
CA THR A 412 5.97 -6.19 -12.79
C THR A 412 6.11 -6.99 -14.08
N THR A 413 6.62 -8.22 -13.99
CA THR A 413 6.43 -9.24 -15.04
C THR A 413 5.00 -9.79 -15.03
N ASP A 414 4.64 -10.50 -16.11
CA ASP A 414 3.43 -11.30 -16.25
C ASP A 414 3.76 -12.52 -17.12
N SER A 415 3.62 -13.74 -16.61
CA SER A 415 4.00 -14.98 -17.32
C SER A 415 3.28 -16.22 -16.74
N PRO A 416 2.75 -17.15 -17.57
CA PRO A 416 2.11 -18.37 -17.09
C PRO A 416 3.00 -19.17 -16.12
N THR A 417 2.41 -19.74 -15.07
CA THR A 417 3.16 -20.42 -13.99
C THR A 417 2.32 -21.50 -13.31
N ASP A 418 2.95 -22.47 -12.65
CA ASP A 418 2.23 -23.45 -11.83
C ASP A 418 1.88 -22.90 -10.43
N VAL A 419 0.82 -23.42 -9.81
CA VAL A 419 0.41 -23.02 -8.46
C VAL A 419 1.35 -23.61 -7.41
N THR A 420 2.13 -22.74 -6.75
CA THR A 420 3.05 -23.09 -5.65
C THR A 420 2.87 -22.17 -4.45
N ALA A 421 3.19 -22.64 -3.25
CA ALA A 421 3.11 -21.86 -2.00
C ALA A 421 4.18 -20.75 -1.91
N ASN A 422 5.37 -21.03 -2.44
CA ASN A 422 6.52 -20.11 -2.42
C ASN A 422 7.06 -19.91 -3.84
N PRO A 423 6.32 -19.18 -4.70
CA PRO A 423 6.81 -18.77 -6.02
C PRO A 423 8.07 -17.91 -5.89
N MET A 424 9.06 -18.20 -6.73
CA MET A 424 10.37 -17.52 -6.75
C MET A 424 10.46 -16.59 -7.96
N ALA A 425 11.22 -15.49 -7.82
CA ALA A 425 11.61 -14.67 -8.95
C ALA A 425 12.78 -15.33 -9.70
N THR A 426 12.74 -15.38 -11.03
CA THR A 426 13.88 -15.87 -11.83
C THR A 426 14.91 -14.77 -12.07
N GLU A 427 16.19 -15.15 -12.26
CA GLU A 427 17.21 -14.18 -12.67
C GLU A 427 16.92 -13.56 -14.04
N GLU A 428 16.23 -14.26 -14.94
CA GLU A 428 15.84 -13.73 -16.25
C GLU A 428 14.83 -12.57 -16.09
N GLU A 429 13.81 -12.75 -15.24
CA GLU A 429 12.85 -11.69 -14.91
C GLU A 429 13.50 -10.51 -14.16
N ILE A 430 14.39 -10.79 -13.20
CA ILE A 430 15.13 -9.74 -12.47
C ILE A 430 15.97 -8.92 -13.43
N ASN A 431 16.71 -9.56 -14.35
CA ASN A 431 17.54 -8.85 -15.32
C ASN A 431 16.70 -8.16 -16.42
N TRP A 432 15.52 -8.67 -16.77
CA TRP A 432 14.55 -7.95 -17.62
C TRP A 432 14.05 -6.66 -16.95
N ILE A 433 13.62 -6.73 -15.68
CA ILE A 433 13.19 -5.54 -14.92
C ILE A 433 14.33 -4.52 -14.86
N LEU A 434 15.57 -4.93 -14.55
CA LEU A 434 16.74 -4.05 -14.54
C LEU A 434 17.04 -3.44 -15.93
N GLY A 435 16.73 -4.17 -17.01
CA GLY A 435 16.80 -3.70 -18.39
C GLY A 435 15.82 -2.56 -18.67
N GLU A 436 14.54 -2.74 -18.34
CA GLU A 436 13.52 -1.68 -18.51
C GLU A 436 13.79 -0.48 -17.59
N VAL A 437 14.15 -0.72 -16.32
CA VAL A 437 14.55 0.32 -15.35
C VAL A 437 15.65 1.23 -15.91
N LYS A 438 16.63 0.65 -16.62
CA LYS A 438 17.74 1.39 -17.25
C LYS A 438 17.30 2.28 -18.43
N ASN A 439 16.18 2.01 -19.08
CA ASN A 439 15.73 2.77 -20.25
C ASN A 439 15.22 4.18 -19.90
N TYR A 440 14.79 4.40 -18.65
CA TYR A 440 14.16 5.63 -18.16
C TYR A 440 15.03 6.49 -17.27
N LEU A 441 16.17 5.96 -16.81
CA LEU A 441 17.13 6.68 -15.98
C LEU A 441 18.22 7.34 -16.83
N ASN A 442 18.79 8.43 -16.32
CA ASN A 442 19.97 9.09 -16.86
C ASN A 442 21.14 8.09 -16.92
N PRO A 443 21.90 7.98 -18.02
CA PRO A 443 23.08 7.10 -18.14
C PRO A 443 24.13 7.18 -17.01
N ASP A 444 24.18 8.28 -16.26
CA ASP A 444 25.01 8.39 -15.05
C ASP A 444 24.58 7.41 -13.93
N VAL A 445 23.27 7.10 -13.85
CA VAL A 445 22.65 6.18 -12.89
C VAL A 445 22.83 4.74 -13.36
N LYS A 446 23.98 4.17 -13.01
CA LYS A 446 24.35 2.78 -13.38
C LYS A 446 23.52 1.75 -12.61
N VAL A 447 22.41 1.31 -13.24
CA VAL A 447 21.60 0.14 -12.84
C VAL A 447 22.43 -1.14 -12.79
N ARG A 448 22.30 -1.95 -11.73
CA ARG A 448 23.10 -3.17 -11.50
C ARG A 448 22.28 -4.25 -10.78
N ARG A 449 22.58 -5.52 -11.05
CA ARG A 449 22.03 -6.68 -10.29
C ARG A 449 22.40 -6.66 -8.81
N GLY A 450 23.53 -6.06 -8.44
CA GLY A 450 23.96 -5.89 -7.04
C GLY A 450 23.22 -4.82 -6.26
N ASP A 451 22.42 -3.98 -6.93
CA ASP A 451 21.54 -2.99 -6.29
C ASP A 451 20.16 -3.59 -5.94
N VAL A 452 19.91 -4.87 -6.25
CA VAL A 452 18.65 -5.56 -5.90
C VAL A 452 18.72 -6.07 -4.46
N LEU A 453 17.92 -5.46 -3.58
CA LEU A 453 17.92 -5.77 -2.14
C LEU A 453 16.97 -6.93 -1.77
N ALA A 454 15.93 -7.13 -2.56
CA ALA A 454 14.99 -8.25 -2.49
C ALA A 454 14.30 -8.43 -3.84
N ALA A 455 13.82 -9.63 -4.14
CA ALA A 455 12.99 -9.92 -5.32
C ALA A 455 11.91 -10.94 -4.95
N TRP A 456 10.65 -10.72 -5.34
CA TRP A 456 9.56 -11.64 -5.04
C TRP A 456 8.69 -11.90 -6.26
N SER A 457 8.08 -13.09 -6.33
CA SER A 457 7.08 -13.45 -7.34
C SER A 457 5.71 -13.66 -6.68
N GLY A 458 4.63 -13.18 -7.28
CA GLY A 458 3.26 -13.39 -6.81
C GLY A 458 2.38 -14.03 -7.89
N ILE A 459 1.59 -15.05 -7.53
CA ILE A 459 0.69 -15.74 -8.48
C ILE A 459 -0.67 -15.03 -8.54
N ARG A 460 -1.01 -14.49 -9.71
CA ARG A 460 -2.30 -13.90 -10.04
C ARG A 460 -3.33 -15.02 -10.26
N PRO A 461 -4.45 -15.06 -9.51
CA PRO A 461 -5.50 -16.05 -9.72
C PRO A 461 -6.45 -15.59 -10.85
N LEU A 462 -5.94 -15.44 -12.08
CA LEU A 462 -6.80 -15.14 -13.24
C LEU A 462 -7.75 -16.33 -13.44
N VAL A 463 -8.96 -16.10 -13.96
CA VAL A 463 -10.01 -17.13 -14.00
C VAL A 463 -10.64 -17.22 -15.38
N ARG A 464 -10.97 -18.44 -15.82
CA ARG A 464 -11.75 -18.72 -17.03
C ARG A 464 -13.19 -19.02 -16.64
N ASP A 465 -14.15 -18.49 -17.39
CA ASP A 465 -15.56 -18.85 -17.19
C ASP A 465 -15.80 -20.30 -17.66
N PRO A 466 -16.23 -21.25 -16.79
CA PRO A 466 -16.52 -22.62 -17.19
C PRO A 466 -17.77 -22.76 -18.08
N ALA A 467 -18.57 -21.70 -18.26
CA ALA A 467 -19.68 -21.65 -19.21
C ALA A 467 -19.28 -21.11 -20.60
N ALA A 468 -18.07 -20.55 -20.76
CA ALA A 468 -17.61 -19.99 -22.02
C ALA A 468 -17.32 -21.08 -23.06
N LYS A 469 -17.80 -20.88 -24.30
CA LYS A 469 -17.61 -21.82 -25.42
C LYS A 469 -16.23 -21.76 -26.07
N SER A 470 -15.37 -20.82 -25.69
CA SER A 470 -13.97 -20.73 -26.11
C SER A 470 -13.05 -20.53 -24.91
N THR A 471 -11.85 -21.10 -24.98
CA THR A 471 -10.86 -21.11 -23.89
C THR A 471 -10.14 -19.78 -23.66
N GLU A 472 -10.50 -18.73 -24.42
CA GLU A 472 -9.82 -17.44 -24.45
C GLU A 472 -10.49 -16.38 -23.55
N GLY A 473 -11.72 -16.64 -23.09
CA GLY A 473 -12.48 -15.77 -22.20
C GLY A 473 -11.99 -15.78 -20.75
N LEU A 474 -10.91 -15.05 -20.46
CA LEU A 474 -10.54 -14.73 -19.08
C LEU A 474 -11.54 -13.72 -18.48
N VAL A 475 -12.12 -14.07 -17.34
CA VAL A 475 -12.95 -13.17 -16.52
C VAL A 475 -12.04 -12.06 -15.99
N ARG A 476 -12.33 -10.81 -16.38
CA ARG A 476 -11.52 -9.61 -16.00
C ARG A 476 -11.76 -9.16 -14.54
N ASN A 477 -12.74 -9.75 -13.88
CA ASN A 477 -13.26 -9.41 -12.54
C ASN A 477 -12.98 -10.59 -11.58
N HIS A 478 -13.78 -10.72 -10.53
CA HIS A 478 -14.03 -11.97 -9.83
C HIS A 478 -15.15 -12.78 -10.49
N MET A 479 -15.31 -14.04 -10.08
CA MET A 479 -16.52 -14.81 -10.28
C MET A 479 -16.97 -15.46 -8.96
N ILE A 480 -18.28 -15.59 -8.77
CA ILE A 480 -18.90 -16.34 -7.68
C ILE A 480 -19.62 -17.54 -8.28
N ASN A 481 -19.42 -18.73 -7.72
CA ASN A 481 -20.06 -19.97 -8.18
C ASN A 481 -20.40 -20.89 -7.00
N VAL A 482 -21.58 -21.50 -7.03
CA VAL A 482 -22.03 -22.47 -6.02
C VAL A 482 -22.02 -23.88 -6.63
N SER A 483 -21.41 -24.84 -5.94
CA SER A 483 -21.43 -26.25 -6.35
C SER A 483 -22.73 -26.96 -5.94
N LYS A 484 -22.99 -28.15 -6.49
CA LYS A 484 -24.20 -28.94 -6.17
C LYS A 484 -24.31 -29.31 -4.67
N SER A 485 -23.18 -29.44 -3.97
CA SER A 485 -23.15 -29.70 -2.53
C SER A 485 -23.28 -28.43 -1.68
N GLY A 486 -23.23 -27.25 -2.29
CA GLY A 486 -23.25 -25.95 -1.61
C GLY A 486 -21.87 -25.34 -1.36
N LEU A 487 -20.81 -25.74 -2.07
CA LEU A 487 -19.53 -25.01 -1.96
C LEU A 487 -19.64 -23.68 -2.72
N LEU A 488 -19.72 -22.57 -1.99
CA LEU A 488 -19.66 -21.24 -2.59
C LEU A 488 -18.19 -20.88 -2.80
N THR A 489 -17.76 -20.70 -4.04
CA THR A 489 -16.40 -20.29 -4.40
C THR A 489 -16.40 -18.86 -4.92
N ILE A 490 -15.49 -18.03 -4.42
CA ILE A 490 -15.08 -16.79 -5.09
C ILE A 490 -13.65 -16.92 -5.62
N ALA A 491 -13.47 -16.61 -6.90
CA ALA A 491 -12.19 -16.66 -7.60
C ALA A 491 -11.92 -15.34 -8.34
N GLY A 492 -10.66 -15.01 -8.60
CA GLY A 492 -10.28 -13.81 -9.35
C GLY A 492 -10.31 -12.53 -8.53
N GLY A 493 -10.64 -11.42 -9.21
CA GLY A 493 -10.71 -10.09 -8.59
C GLY A 493 -9.35 -9.44 -8.34
N LYS A 494 -9.35 -8.34 -7.57
CA LYS A 494 -8.21 -7.45 -7.35
C LYS A 494 -8.16 -6.99 -5.90
N TRP A 495 -6.98 -6.58 -5.41
CA TRP A 495 -6.86 -5.96 -4.08
C TRP A 495 -7.72 -4.69 -3.96
N THR A 496 -7.83 -3.86 -5.01
CA THR A 496 -8.71 -2.67 -4.97
C THR A 496 -10.17 -3.01 -4.67
N THR A 497 -10.71 -4.10 -5.22
CA THR A 497 -12.16 -4.40 -5.17
C THR A 497 -12.55 -5.42 -4.10
N TYR A 498 -11.63 -5.78 -3.19
CA TYR A 498 -11.82 -6.86 -2.21
C TYR A 498 -13.08 -6.72 -1.32
N ARG A 499 -13.54 -5.49 -1.04
CA ARG A 499 -14.68 -5.21 -0.15
C ARG A 499 -16.02 -5.26 -0.91
N ALA A 500 -16.06 -4.78 -2.16
CA ALA A 500 -17.16 -5.06 -3.08
C ALA A 500 -17.33 -6.57 -3.33
N MET A 501 -16.23 -7.25 -3.69
CA MET A 501 -16.17 -8.72 -3.82
C MET A 501 -16.71 -9.45 -2.58
N ALA A 502 -16.29 -9.00 -1.39
CA ALA A 502 -16.76 -9.58 -0.12
C ALA A 502 -18.26 -9.37 0.10
N ALA A 503 -18.78 -8.17 -0.15
CA ALA A 503 -20.20 -7.86 0.00
C ALA A 503 -21.07 -8.75 -0.90
N GLU A 504 -20.72 -8.90 -2.17
CA GLU A 504 -21.42 -9.81 -3.11
C GLU A 504 -21.33 -11.28 -2.68
N THR A 505 -20.16 -11.73 -2.23
CA THR A 505 -19.95 -13.11 -1.77
C THR A 505 -20.83 -13.43 -0.56
N ILE A 506 -20.95 -12.49 0.38
CA ILE A 506 -21.80 -12.66 1.57
C ILE A 506 -23.29 -12.48 1.23
N ASP A 507 -23.66 -11.60 0.29
CA ASP A 507 -25.03 -11.51 -0.22
C ASP A 507 -25.49 -12.83 -0.85
N GLU A 508 -24.63 -13.50 -1.62
CA GLU A 508 -24.94 -14.80 -2.22
C GLU A 508 -24.95 -15.93 -1.17
N ALA A 509 -24.02 -15.92 -0.21
CA ALA A 509 -24.01 -16.86 0.91
C ALA A 509 -25.30 -16.77 1.76
N ILE A 510 -25.83 -15.55 1.97
CA ILE A 510 -27.08 -15.34 2.71
C ILE A 510 -28.27 -15.99 1.97
N LYS A 511 -28.30 -15.95 0.63
CA LYS A 511 -29.34 -16.58 -0.18
C LYS A 511 -29.23 -18.11 -0.17
N GLU A 512 -28.08 -18.64 -0.61
CA GLU A 512 -27.85 -20.09 -0.79
C GLU A 512 -27.96 -20.88 0.52
N PHE A 513 -27.47 -20.32 1.64
CA PHE A 513 -27.50 -20.98 2.94
C PHE A 513 -28.67 -20.52 3.83
N ASN A 514 -29.59 -19.70 3.32
CA ASN A 514 -30.76 -19.15 4.04
C ASN A 514 -30.37 -18.52 5.40
N LEU A 515 -29.30 -17.72 5.41
CA LEU A 515 -28.75 -17.12 6.62
C LEU A 515 -29.61 -15.92 7.07
N LYS A 516 -29.57 -15.63 8.37
CA LYS A 516 -30.35 -14.56 8.99
C LYS A 516 -29.42 -13.48 9.55
N PRO A 517 -28.91 -12.55 8.71
CA PRO A 517 -28.09 -11.45 9.19
C PRO A 517 -28.90 -10.55 10.14
N ALA A 518 -28.24 -10.00 11.15
CA ALA A 518 -28.84 -9.05 12.09
C ALA A 518 -28.82 -7.60 11.57
N ARG A 519 -28.03 -7.31 10.53
CA ARG A 519 -27.88 -5.99 9.88
C ARG A 519 -27.60 -6.14 8.39
N GLU A 520 -27.86 -5.08 7.63
CA GLU A 520 -27.43 -4.93 6.25
C GLU A 520 -25.90 -4.76 6.12
N CYS A 521 -25.40 -4.83 4.88
CA CYS A 521 -24.01 -4.54 4.55
C CYS A 521 -23.62 -3.12 5.03
N SER A 522 -22.49 -3.01 5.73
CA SER A 522 -21.97 -1.73 6.24
C SER A 522 -20.43 -1.66 6.21
N SER A 523 -19.78 -2.55 5.46
CA SER A 523 -18.33 -2.60 5.28
C SER A 523 -17.74 -1.32 4.65
N ASP A 524 -18.57 -0.50 3.99
CA ASP A 524 -18.20 0.82 3.46
C ASP A 524 -17.91 1.90 4.56
N ARG A 525 -18.33 1.62 5.80
CA ARG A 525 -18.25 2.52 6.97
C ARG A 525 -17.39 1.95 8.10
N VAL A 526 -17.14 0.65 8.10
CA VAL A 526 -16.34 -0.04 9.12
C VAL A 526 -14.88 0.41 9.01
N LYS A 527 -14.45 1.22 9.99
CA LYS A 527 -13.04 1.53 10.17
C LYS A 527 -12.30 0.28 10.62
N LEU A 528 -11.15 0.01 10.01
CA LEU A 528 -10.29 -1.07 10.48
C LEU A 528 -9.67 -0.72 11.83
N ILE A 529 -9.26 -1.74 12.58
CA ILE A 529 -8.45 -1.56 13.78
C ILE A 529 -7.20 -0.73 13.47
N GLY A 530 -6.79 0.16 14.40
CA GLY A 530 -5.76 1.18 14.16
C GLY A 530 -6.31 2.53 13.66
N SER A 531 -7.44 2.56 12.96
CA SER A 531 -7.96 3.78 12.29
C SER A 531 -8.81 4.72 13.16
N HIS A 532 -9.03 4.42 14.45
CA HIS A 532 -10.03 5.10 15.26
C HIS A 532 -9.49 6.35 15.96
N GLY A 533 -8.27 6.27 16.51
CA GLY A 533 -7.52 7.37 17.12
C GLY A 533 -6.38 7.93 16.26
N TYR A 534 -6.10 7.34 15.10
CA TYR A 534 -4.98 7.74 14.23
C TYR A 534 -5.08 9.21 13.76
N SER A 535 -3.91 9.85 13.65
CA SER A 535 -3.75 11.17 13.03
C SER A 535 -2.32 11.32 12.49
N LYS A 536 -2.14 12.12 11.43
CA LYS A 536 -0.82 12.37 10.79
C LYS A 536 0.25 12.94 11.76
N THR A 537 -0.15 13.46 12.92
CA THR A 537 0.75 14.01 13.96
C THR A 537 0.88 13.11 15.20
N MET A 538 0.28 11.91 15.21
CA MET A 538 0.37 10.97 16.34
C MET A 538 1.81 10.63 16.72
N PHE A 539 2.70 10.50 15.73
CA PHE A 539 4.12 10.21 15.96
C PHE A 539 4.79 11.18 16.95
N ILE A 540 4.42 12.46 16.93
CA ILE A 540 4.96 13.49 17.85
C ILE A 540 4.66 13.12 19.30
N ARG A 541 3.47 12.57 19.57
CA ARG A 541 3.08 12.13 20.92
C ARG A 541 3.76 10.83 21.32
N LEU A 542 4.02 9.91 20.38
CA LEU A 542 4.83 8.71 20.65
C LEU A 542 6.27 9.08 21.03
N ILE A 543 6.88 10.05 20.34
CA ILE A 543 8.19 10.63 20.71
C ILE A 543 8.14 11.24 22.11
N GLN A 544 7.12 12.07 22.41
CA GLN A 544 6.99 12.75 23.70
C GLN A 544 6.71 11.80 24.88
N GLN A 545 5.96 10.71 24.65
CA GLN A 545 5.56 9.74 25.69
C GLN A 545 6.65 8.70 25.96
N PHE A 546 7.37 8.24 24.93
CA PHE A 546 8.29 7.10 25.00
C PHE A 546 9.73 7.41 24.57
N GLY A 547 10.07 8.66 24.22
CA GLY A 547 11.45 9.03 23.85
C GLY A 547 12.01 8.27 22.63
N LEU A 548 11.14 7.92 21.68
CA LEU A 548 11.48 7.20 20.45
C LEU A 548 12.17 8.12 19.43
N GLU A 549 12.97 7.54 18.53
CA GLU A 549 13.46 8.24 17.33
C GLU A 549 12.30 8.60 16.40
N THR A 550 12.42 9.73 15.69
CA THR A 550 11.35 10.25 14.82
C THR A 550 10.91 9.25 13.75
N GLU A 551 11.87 8.55 13.14
CA GLU A 551 11.62 7.54 12.11
C GLU A 551 10.83 6.35 12.68
N ILE A 552 11.24 5.82 13.85
CA ILE A 552 10.54 4.74 14.55
C ILE A 552 9.12 5.16 14.90
N ALA A 553 8.93 6.38 15.44
CA ALA A 553 7.62 6.88 15.80
C ALA A 553 6.69 7.08 14.58
N GLN A 554 7.23 7.48 13.43
CA GLN A 554 6.47 7.61 12.18
C GLN A 554 6.15 6.25 11.57
N HIS A 555 7.11 5.32 11.56
CA HIS A 555 6.89 3.91 11.16
C HIS A 555 5.78 3.26 11.99
N LEU A 556 5.84 3.35 13.32
CA LEU A 556 4.80 2.78 14.19
C LEU A 556 3.43 3.41 13.93
N ALA A 557 3.34 4.73 13.81
CA ALA A 557 2.09 5.42 13.48
C ALA A 557 1.51 4.95 12.13
N ASN A 558 2.36 4.75 11.12
CA ASN A 558 1.96 4.36 9.76
C ASN A 558 1.79 2.84 9.57
N SER A 559 2.28 2.00 10.50
CA SER A 559 2.14 0.53 10.43
C SER A 559 1.10 -0.03 11.40
N TYR A 560 0.75 0.72 12.45
CA TYR A 560 -0.14 0.30 13.53
C TYR A 560 -1.27 1.30 13.87
N GLY A 561 -1.19 2.55 13.41
CA GLY A 561 -2.20 3.56 13.72
C GLY A 561 -2.31 3.78 15.24
N ASP A 562 -3.53 3.81 15.78
CA ASP A 562 -3.74 3.88 17.23
C ASP A 562 -3.28 2.64 18.02
N ARG A 563 -2.94 1.51 17.36
CA ARG A 563 -2.26 0.38 18.02
C ARG A 563 -0.79 0.68 18.34
N ALA A 564 -0.19 1.73 17.75
CA ALA A 564 1.18 2.14 18.03
C ALA A 564 1.44 2.42 19.52
N TRP A 565 0.42 2.87 20.26
CA TRP A 565 0.47 3.01 21.73
C TRP A 565 0.76 1.67 22.44
N ALA A 566 0.10 0.60 22.00
CA ALA A 566 0.28 -0.73 22.56
C ALA A 566 1.62 -1.35 22.12
N VAL A 567 2.08 -1.12 20.88
CA VAL A 567 3.44 -1.51 20.45
C VAL A 567 4.51 -0.79 21.28
N ALA A 568 4.44 0.54 21.38
CA ALA A 568 5.44 1.32 22.13
C ALA A 568 5.46 0.98 23.63
N SER A 569 4.33 0.56 24.21
CA SER A 569 4.28 0.07 25.61
C SER A 569 5.01 -1.27 25.85
N LEU A 570 5.34 -2.01 24.79
CA LEU A 570 6.14 -3.24 24.85
C LEU A 570 7.64 -3.00 24.58
N ALA A 571 8.04 -1.74 24.33
CA ALA A 571 9.43 -1.41 24.09
C ALA A 571 10.27 -1.47 25.37
N GLN A 572 11.43 -2.14 25.30
CA GLN A 572 12.44 -2.09 26.35
C GLN A 572 13.30 -0.83 26.23
N SER A 573 13.87 -0.35 27.34
CA SER A 573 14.80 0.77 27.32
C SER A 573 16.08 0.41 26.57
N THR A 574 16.62 1.36 25.82
CA THR A 574 17.87 1.22 25.05
C THR A 574 19.13 1.29 25.90
N GLY A 575 19.02 1.73 27.17
CA GLY A 575 20.17 2.11 28.00
C GLY A 575 20.83 3.44 27.58
N LYS A 576 20.26 4.18 26.60
CA LYS A 576 20.78 5.46 26.12
C LYS A 576 19.95 6.63 26.64
N ARG A 577 20.58 7.80 26.75
CA ARG A 577 19.88 9.07 27.01
C ARG A 577 18.92 9.46 25.87
N TRP A 578 19.26 9.08 24.64
CA TRP A 578 18.39 9.19 23.47
C TRP A 578 18.79 8.15 22.40
N PRO A 579 17.81 7.53 21.70
CA PRO A 579 16.42 7.38 22.12
C PRO A 579 16.32 6.60 23.43
N VAL A 580 15.27 6.82 24.22
CA VAL A 580 15.12 6.19 25.55
C VAL A 580 14.58 4.75 25.45
N PHE A 581 13.69 4.52 24.48
CA PHE A 581 13.07 3.23 24.16
C PHE A 581 13.18 2.96 22.65
N GLY A 582 12.80 1.75 22.21
CA GLY A 582 12.79 1.38 20.79
C GLY A 582 14.13 0.84 20.30
N ARG A 583 14.58 -0.28 20.89
CA ARG A 583 15.71 -1.07 20.37
C ARG A 583 15.39 -1.56 18.95
N ARG A 584 16.17 -1.13 17.95
CA ARG A 584 16.01 -1.56 16.55
C ARG A 584 16.43 -3.02 16.37
N ILE A 585 15.71 -3.73 15.51
CA ILE A 585 16.01 -5.11 15.06
C ILE A 585 17.03 -5.12 13.91
N SER A 586 17.06 -4.07 13.09
CA SER A 586 18.09 -3.86 12.07
C SER A 586 18.52 -2.39 12.09
N GLY A 587 19.82 -2.12 12.01
CA GLY A 587 20.36 -0.75 12.08
C GLY A 587 19.92 0.16 10.93
N GLN A 588 19.53 -0.42 9.79
CA GLN A 588 19.13 0.32 8.58
C GLN A 588 17.63 0.65 8.50
N TYR A 589 16.80 0.07 9.38
CA TYR A 589 15.35 0.13 9.28
C TYR A 589 14.69 0.51 10.62
N PRO A 590 13.47 1.10 10.62
CA PRO A 590 12.82 1.58 11.85
C PRO A 590 12.13 0.48 12.69
N TYR A 591 12.31 -0.80 12.35
CA TYR A 591 11.70 -1.93 13.06
C TYR A 591 12.31 -2.15 14.45
N ILE A 592 11.47 -2.34 15.47
CA ILE A 592 11.90 -2.52 16.87
C ILE A 592 11.45 -3.85 17.49
N GLU A 593 12.17 -4.30 18.52
CA GLU A 593 11.89 -5.54 19.27
C GLU A 593 10.43 -5.66 19.76
N ALA A 594 9.82 -4.51 20.08
CA ALA A 594 8.44 -4.43 20.57
C ALA A 594 7.39 -4.89 19.54
N GLU A 595 7.67 -4.72 18.24
CA GLU A 595 6.77 -5.15 17.15
C GLU A 595 6.67 -6.68 17.08
N ILE A 596 7.75 -7.39 17.43
CA ILE A 596 7.77 -8.86 17.47
C ILE A 596 6.88 -9.36 18.60
N ARG A 597 7.03 -8.79 19.80
CA ARG A 597 6.20 -9.12 20.96
C ARG A 597 4.74 -8.75 20.74
N TYR A 598 4.47 -7.64 20.04
CA TYR A 598 3.11 -7.27 19.61
C TYR A 598 2.55 -8.27 18.58
N ALA A 599 3.34 -8.63 17.57
CA ALA A 599 2.96 -9.55 16.50
C ALA A 599 2.53 -10.92 17.03
N VAL A 600 3.31 -11.50 17.95
CA VAL A 600 2.97 -12.77 18.61
C VAL A 600 1.71 -12.62 19.46
N ARG A 601 1.69 -11.66 20.40
CA ARG A 601 0.62 -11.54 21.40
C ARG A 601 -0.72 -11.05 20.86
N ARG A 602 -0.75 -10.37 19.70
CA ARG A 602 -1.93 -9.61 19.22
C ARG A 602 -2.19 -9.69 17.72
N GLU A 603 -1.30 -10.30 16.92
CA GLU A 603 -1.46 -10.45 15.47
C GLU A 603 -1.21 -11.88 14.97
N TYR A 604 -1.28 -12.85 15.89
CA TYR A 604 -1.16 -14.30 15.66
C TYR A 604 0.12 -14.77 14.95
N ALA A 605 1.23 -14.04 15.03
CA ALA A 605 2.48 -14.50 14.44
C ALA A 605 3.01 -15.75 15.17
N CYS A 606 3.16 -16.85 14.44
CA CYS A 606 3.53 -18.18 14.95
C CYS A 606 4.87 -18.70 14.38
N THR A 607 5.41 -18.07 13.33
CA THR A 607 6.73 -18.40 12.74
C THR A 607 7.59 -17.14 12.56
N ALA A 608 8.91 -17.29 12.46
CA ALA A 608 9.83 -16.19 12.16
C ALA A 608 9.52 -15.51 10.81
N VAL A 609 8.95 -16.27 9.85
CA VAL A 609 8.52 -15.74 8.55
C VAL A 609 7.28 -14.84 8.69
N ASP A 610 6.36 -15.13 9.60
CA ASP A 610 5.18 -14.30 9.88
C ASP A 610 5.61 -12.89 10.30
N VAL A 611 6.66 -12.81 11.14
CA VAL A 611 7.26 -11.56 11.60
C VAL A 611 8.05 -10.89 10.48
N LEU A 612 9.10 -11.54 9.95
CA LEU A 612 10.02 -10.92 8.98
C LEU A 612 9.36 -10.55 7.64
N ALA A 613 8.46 -11.38 7.14
CA ALA A 613 7.86 -11.20 5.82
C ALA A 613 6.53 -10.44 5.88
N ARG A 614 5.68 -10.69 6.89
CA ARG A 614 4.28 -10.24 6.89
C ARG A 614 3.97 -9.12 7.89
N ARG A 615 4.52 -9.14 9.12
CA ARG A 615 4.34 -8.02 10.07
C ARG A 615 5.34 -6.88 9.83
N LEU A 616 6.64 -7.17 9.85
CA LEU A 616 7.70 -6.17 9.67
C LEU A 616 7.92 -5.79 8.19
N ARG A 617 7.66 -6.70 7.25
CA ARG A 617 7.99 -6.55 5.81
C ARG A 617 9.49 -6.49 5.46
N LEU A 618 10.39 -6.62 6.42
CA LEU A 618 11.84 -6.55 6.21
C LEU A 618 12.34 -7.51 5.12
N ALA A 619 11.83 -8.75 5.06
CA ALA A 619 12.18 -9.72 4.01
C ALA A 619 11.74 -9.31 2.59
N PHE A 620 10.80 -8.37 2.46
CA PHE A 620 10.43 -7.75 1.19
C PHE A 620 11.22 -6.49 0.85
N LEU A 621 11.97 -5.90 1.81
CA LEU A 621 12.72 -4.67 1.63
C LEU A 621 14.22 -4.93 1.39
N ASN A 622 14.81 -5.79 2.21
CA ASN A 622 16.20 -6.18 2.11
C ASN A 622 16.39 -7.57 2.72
N VAL A 623 16.67 -8.54 1.86
CA VAL A 623 16.75 -9.97 2.22
C VAL A 623 17.96 -10.28 3.11
N HIS A 624 19.05 -9.50 2.98
CA HIS A 624 20.22 -9.59 3.86
C HIS A 624 19.92 -9.00 5.24
N ALA A 625 19.30 -7.81 5.30
CA ALA A 625 18.88 -7.22 6.58
C ALA A 625 17.85 -8.09 7.33
N ALA A 626 17.03 -8.86 6.62
CA ALA A 626 16.13 -9.85 7.20
C ALA A 626 16.88 -11.10 7.72
N LEU A 627 17.95 -11.54 7.05
CA LEU A 627 18.82 -12.61 7.50
C LEU A 627 19.63 -12.20 8.74
N ASP A 628 20.16 -10.98 8.78
CA ASP A 628 20.90 -10.43 9.92
C ASP A 628 20.00 -10.26 11.16
N ALA A 629 18.72 -9.92 10.94
CA ALA A 629 17.70 -9.82 11.98
C ALA A 629 17.22 -11.18 12.52
N LEU A 630 17.31 -12.25 11.71
CA LEU A 630 16.70 -13.55 12.00
C LEU A 630 17.06 -14.14 13.39
N PRO A 631 18.33 -14.14 13.85
CA PRO A 631 18.68 -14.69 15.17
C PRO A 631 17.97 -13.98 16.32
N ARG A 632 17.89 -12.64 16.29
CA ARG A 632 17.22 -11.84 17.33
C ARG A 632 15.69 -11.97 17.26
N VAL A 633 15.13 -12.18 16.06
CA VAL A 633 13.71 -12.53 15.90
C VAL A 633 13.40 -13.87 16.55
N ILE A 634 14.20 -14.91 16.28
CA ILE A 634 14.00 -16.26 16.83
C ILE A 634 14.20 -16.27 18.35
N GLU A 635 15.17 -15.54 18.89
CA GLU A 635 15.37 -15.38 20.33
C GLU A 635 14.12 -14.79 21.01
N ILE A 636 13.60 -13.65 20.50
CA ILE A 636 12.41 -13.00 21.07
C ILE A 636 11.15 -13.87 20.88
N MET A 637 11.01 -14.57 19.75
CA MET A 637 9.88 -15.49 19.56
C MET A 637 9.98 -16.75 20.44
N SER A 638 11.20 -17.24 20.72
CA SER A 638 11.43 -18.35 21.66
C SER A 638 11.06 -17.97 23.10
N GLU A 639 11.33 -16.74 23.54
CA GLU A 639 10.82 -16.23 24.82
C GLU A 639 9.28 -16.24 24.88
N GLU A 640 8.63 -15.70 23.83
CA GLU A 640 7.17 -15.47 23.80
C GLU A 640 6.34 -16.73 23.51
N LEU A 641 6.89 -17.72 22.81
CA LEU A 641 6.23 -18.97 22.40
C LEU A 641 6.86 -20.22 23.03
N HIS A 642 7.80 -20.04 23.96
CA HIS A 642 8.48 -21.08 24.74
C HIS A 642 9.13 -22.18 23.87
N TRP A 643 9.72 -21.80 22.73
CA TRP A 643 10.36 -22.73 21.80
C TRP A 643 11.63 -23.36 22.37
N ASP A 644 11.72 -24.68 22.29
CA ASP A 644 12.98 -25.41 22.50
C ASP A 644 14.00 -25.17 21.38
N LYS A 645 15.21 -25.73 21.54
CA LYS A 645 16.29 -25.58 20.55
C LYS A 645 15.96 -26.19 19.19
N ALA A 646 15.27 -27.33 19.15
CA ALA A 646 14.92 -27.99 17.90
C ALA A 646 13.92 -27.15 17.09
N ARG A 647 12.97 -26.46 17.76
CA ARG A 647 12.09 -25.50 17.08
C ARG A 647 12.85 -24.24 16.65
N GLN A 648 13.77 -23.71 17.45
CA GLN A 648 14.61 -22.56 17.05
C GLN A 648 15.48 -22.88 15.83
N GLU A 649 16.07 -24.07 15.78
CA GLU A 649 16.85 -24.58 14.64
C GLU A 649 15.96 -24.73 13.40
N LYS A 650 14.79 -25.37 13.52
CA LYS A 650 13.82 -25.50 12.41
C LYS A 650 13.34 -24.14 11.88
N GLU A 651 12.98 -23.19 12.77
CA GLU A 651 12.58 -21.83 12.37
C GLU A 651 13.73 -21.08 11.67
N THR A 652 14.98 -21.37 12.04
CA THR A 652 16.16 -20.82 11.35
C THR A 652 16.29 -21.38 9.92
N GLU A 653 16.03 -22.67 9.72
CA GLU A 653 16.09 -23.33 8.41
C GLU A 653 14.91 -22.93 7.51
N ASP A 654 13.67 -23.03 8.01
CA ASP A 654 12.45 -22.65 7.30
C ASP A 654 12.49 -21.16 6.87
N ALA A 655 12.97 -20.27 7.75
CA ALA A 655 13.12 -18.85 7.40
C ALA A 655 14.22 -18.59 6.37
N LYS A 656 15.36 -19.30 6.43
CA LYS A 656 16.40 -19.20 5.39
C LYS A 656 15.90 -19.71 4.04
N ALA A 657 15.17 -20.83 4.03
CA ALA A 657 14.53 -21.36 2.83
C ALA A 657 13.53 -20.36 2.23
N PHE A 658 12.72 -19.70 3.06
CA PHE A 658 11.85 -18.61 2.61
C PHE A 658 12.64 -17.41 2.05
N LEU A 659 13.72 -16.97 2.71
CA LEU A 659 14.54 -15.84 2.25
C LEU A 659 15.20 -16.11 0.89
N THR A 660 15.55 -17.37 0.57
CA THR A 660 15.95 -17.76 -0.80
C THR A 660 14.88 -17.42 -1.84
N THR A 661 13.61 -17.59 -1.52
CA THR A 661 12.49 -17.21 -2.42
C THR A 661 12.28 -15.70 -2.55
N MET A 662 12.88 -14.93 -1.64
CA MET A 662 12.93 -13.45 -1.64
C MET A 662 14.21 -12.89 -2.29
N GLY A 663 15.00 -13.73 -2.96
CA GLY A 663 16.21 -13.34 -3.70
C GLY A 663 17.53 -13.48 -2.94
N LEU A 664 17.55 -14.15 -1.77
CA LEU A 664 18.81 -14.49 -1.09
C LEU A 664 19.62 -15.48 -1.96
N PRO A 665 20.91 -15.23 -2.23
CA PRO A 665 21.72 -16.11 -3.06
C PRO A 665 22.02 -17.44 -2.36
N VAL A 666 21.78 -18.56 -3.05
CA VAL A 666 21.93 -19.95 -2.54
C VAL A 666 23.39 -20.32 -2.23
N SER A 667 24.35 -19.58 -2.81
CA SER A 667 25.77 -19.65 -2.49
C SER A 667 26.21 -18.32 -1.89
N PRO A 668 27.09 -18.27 -0.89
CA PRO A 668 27.63 -17.02 -0.38
C PRO A 668 28.30 -16.25 -1.52
N ILE A 669 27.72 -15.12 -1.91
CA ILE A 669 28.39 -14.17 -2.81
C ILE A 669 29.70 -13.78 -2.11
N ALA A 670 30.81 -14.11 -2.76
CA ALA A 670 32.13 -13.66 -2.33
C ALA A 670 32.21 -12.14 -2.54
N TYR A 671 31.78 -11.38 -1.55
CA TYR A 671 32.17 -9.99 -1.39
C TYR A 671 33.70 -9.93 -1.53
N PRO A 672 34.26 -9.01 -2.34
CA PRO A 672 35.71 -8.91 -2.50
C PRO A 672 36.33 -8.51 -1.17
N VAL A 673 36.92 -9.50 -0.47
CA VAL A 673 37.59 -9.32 0.82
C VAL A 673 38.87 -8.53 0.59
N GLY A 674 38.75 -7.19 0.63
CA GLY A 674 39.82 -6.29 0.24
C GLY A 674 39.41 -4.83 0.00
N VAL A 675 38.28 -4.37 0.55
CA VAL A 675 38.00 -2.93 0.66
C VAL A 675 38.70 -2.42 1.92
N PRO A 676 39.65 -1.47 1.84
CA PRO A 676 40.27 -0.88 3.04
C PRO A 676 39.26 -0.10 3.88
N ASP A 677 39.45 -0.04 5.20
CA ASP A 677 38.53 0.55 6.20
C ASP A 677 38.19 2.06 6.03
N ALA A 678 38.69 2.72 4.99
CA ALA A 678 38.54 4.15 4.72
C ALA A 678 37.12 4.61 4.26
N VAL A 679 36.08 3.79 4.48
CA VAL A 679 34.69 4.09 4.05
C VAL A 679 33.67 4.02 5.20
N LEU A 680 34.04 3.49 6.38
CA LEU A 680 33.16 3.46 7.56
C LEU A 680 33.43 4.67 8.47
N GLY A 681 32.71 5.76 8.24
CA GLY A 681 32.85 7.01 8.97
C GLY A 681 32.31 6.98 10.41
N HIS A 682 33.15 6.63 11.38
CA HIS A 682 32.95 6.95 12.80
C HIS A 682 34.03 7.91 13.33
N PRO A 683 33.69 8.86 14.23
CA PRO A 683 34.60 9.90 14.64
C PRO A 683 35.59 9.44 15.72
N VAL A 684 36.89 9.61 15.47
CA VAL A 684 37.96 9.59 16.48
C VAL A 684 38.73 10.89 16.37
N ALA A 685 39.01 11.55 17.49
CA ALA A 685 39.74 12.82 17.54
C ALA A 685 41.26 12.60 17.72
N GLY A 686 42.11 13.41 17.09
CA GLY A 686 43.57 13.30 17.25
C GLY A 686 44.41 14.13 16.26
N GLU A 687 44.55 15.43 16.56
CA GLU A 687 45.75 16.28 16.37
C GLU A 687 46.61 16.28 15.07
N THR A 688 46.81 17.50 14.55
CA THR A 688 48.01 18.03 13.81
C THR A 688 48.33 17.51 12.39
N GLY A 689 48.78 18.40 11.48
CA GLY A 689 49.13 17.99 10.10
C GLY A 689 49.53 19.04 9.04
N ASP A 690 49.66 20.33 9.37
CA ASP A 690 50.21 21.42 8.51
C ASP A 690 49.46 21.75 7.19
N LYS A 691 50.00 22.69 6.39
CA LYS A 691 49.33 23.47 5.33
C LYS A 691 49.81 23.12 3.92
N GLN A 692 48.93 23.29 2.94
CA GLN A 692 49.32 23.88 1.64
C GLN A 692 48.15 24.58 0.93
N GLU A 693 48.36 25.83 0.53
CA GLU A 693 47.48 26.53 -0.42
C GLU A 693 47.80 26.11 -1.85
N HIS A 694 46.80 25.98 -2.73
CA HIS A 694 47.02 26.15 -4.16
C HIS A 694 45.92 27.02 -4.79
N LYS A 695 46.32 27.88 -5.74
CA LYS A 695 45.59 29.11 -6.09
C LYS A 695 44.68 28.94 -7.30
N SER A 696 43.51 29.57 -7.24
CA SER A 696 42.55 29.70 -8.34
C SER A 696 43.15 30.46 -9.53
N PHE A 697 42.97 29.92 -10.74
CA PHE A 697 43.41 30.51 -11.99
C PHE A 697 42.18 30.96 -12.81
N TRP A 698 42.21 32.20 -13.32
CA TRP A 698 41.18 32.91 -14.12
C TRP A 698 39.96 33.53 -13.42
N GLY A 699 39.88 34.86 -13.53
CA GLY A 699 38.68 35.66 -13.28
C GLY A 699 38.84 37.11 -13.81
N ARG A 700 38.33 37.38 -15.03
CA ARG A 700 38.19 38.66 -15.80
C ARG A 700 37.98 38.28 -17.29
N LEU A 701 37.18 38.92 -18.16
CA LEU A 701 36.39 40.18 -18.23
C LEU A 701 35.00 39.89 -18.89
N GLY A 702 34.03 40.80 -19.15
CA GLY A 702 33.82 42.22 -18.82
C GLY A 702 33.41 43.13 -20.00
N GLY A 703 32.16 43.66 -20.01
CA GLY A 703 31.57 44.59 -21.02
C GLY A 703 30.27 44.02 -21.67
N LYS A 704 29.11 44.68 -21.85
CA LYS A 704 28.70 46.05 -22.32
C LYS A 704 29.02 46.31 -23.81
N SER A 705 28.18 46.91 -24.68
CA SER A 705 26.76 47.37 -24.73
C SER A 705 26.46 47.85 -26.19
N GLY A 706 25.27 48.19 -26.72
CA GLY A 706 23.86 48.37 -26.28
C GLY A 706 23.13 49.37 -27.24
N SER A 707 21.79 49.51 -27.20
CA SER A 707 20.92 50.46 -28.00
C SER A 707 20.92 50.27 -29.55
N ASP A 708 19.94 50.63 -30.40
CA ASP A 708 18.48 50.97 -30.35
C ASP A 708 17.94 51.08 -31.83
N SER A 709 16.67 51.36 -32.24
CA SER A 709 15.33 51.60 -31.64
C SER A 709 14.22 51.53 -32.73
N GLY A 710 13.00 51.06 -32.41
CA GLY A 710 11.76 51.21 -33.24
C GLY A 710 11.62 50.26 -34.46
N LEU A 711 10.43 50.00 -35.02
CA LEU A 711 9.03 50.37 -34.69
C LEU A 711 8.06 49.26 -35.21
N SER A 712 6.74 49.44 -35.08
CA SER A 712 5.66 48.49 -35.48
C SER A 712 5.77 48.01 -36.95
N ASP A 713 5.29 46.82 -37.35
CA ASP A 713 3.87 46.44 -37.26
C ASP A 713 3.53 44.93 -37.40
N SER A 714 2.26 44.62 -37.16
CA SER A 714 1.52 43.36 -37.47
C SER A 714 1.92 42.05 -36.75
N PHE A 715 0.91 41.39 -36.18
CA PHE A 715 0.95 39.99 -35.77
C PHE A 715 1.02 39.08 -37.01
N TYR A 716 1.91 38.07 -37.00
CA TYR A 716 1.60 36.64 -37.22
C TYR A 716 2.91 35.81 -37.24
N SER A 717 2.80 34.53 -36.89
CA SER A 717 3.79 33.46 -37.13
C SER A 717 5.25 33.71 -36.66
N ARG A 718 5.58 33.16 -35.49
CA ARG A 718 6.94 32.66 -35.21
C ARG A 718 6.86 31.19 -34.83
N ALA A 719 6.91 30.33 -35.86
CA ALA A 719 6.75 28.89 -35.72
C ALA A 719 7.68 28.27 -34.65
N GLN A 720 7.09 27.82 -33.54
CA GLN A 720 7.78 27.03 -32.51
C GLN A 720 7.76 25.53 -32.79
N PHE A 721 7.00 25.13 -33.83
CA PHE A 721 6.76 23.76 -34.22
C PHE A 721 7.32 23.51 -35.62
N ASN A 722 7.97 22.36 -35.79
CA ASN A 722 8.39 21.90 -37.10
C ASN A 722 7.19 21.29 -37.87
N PRO A 723 7.31 21.04 -39.20
CA PRO A 723 6.20 20.54 -40.00
C PRO A 723 5.66 19.16 -39.57
N GLU A 724 6.49 18.30 -38.96
CA GLU A 724 6.08 16.99 -38.44
C GLU A 724 5.26 17.16 -37.15
N GLU A 725 5.69 18.02 -36.23
CA GLU A 725 4.95 18.38 -35.01
C GLU A 725 3.57 18.95 -35.34
N LEU A 726 3.47 19.88 -36.30
CA LEU A 726 2.20 20.46 -36.75
C LEU A 726 1.27 19.41 -37.39
N ALA A 727 1.81 18.53 -38.24
CA ALA A 727 1.05 17.45 -38.87
C ALA A 727 0.60 16.35 -37.90
N GLU A 728 1.22 16.26 -36.71
CA GLU A 728 0.80 15.39 -35.62
C GLU A 728 -0.29 16.06 -34.77
N PHE A 729 -0.15 17.37 -34.48
CA PHE A 729 -1.15 18.15 -33.75
C PHE A 729 -2.50 18.25 -34.46
N HIS A 730 -2.53 18.46 -35.79
CA HIS A 730 -3.77 18.44 -36.56
C HIS A 730 -4.55 17.12 -36.41
N LYS A 731 -3.85 15.97 -36.26
CA LYS A 731 -4.48 14.66 -36.06
C LYS A 731 -5.03 14.47 -34.66
N VAL A 732 -4.39 15.08 -33.64
CA VAL A 732 -4.89 15.05 -32.26
C VAL A 732 -6.12 15.95 -32.13
N PHE A 733 -6.09 17.13 -32.73
CA PHE A 733 -7.22 18.07 -32.73
C PHE A 733 -8.46 17.47 -33.42
N GLY A 734 -8.30 16.97 -34.66
CA GLY A 734 -9.36 16.25 -35.40
C GLY A 734 -9.71 14.85 -34.89
N ALA A 735 -9.33 14.52 -33.65
CA ALA A 735 -9.81 13.36 -32.90
C ALA A 735 -10.52 13.75 -31.59
N LEU A 736 -10.61 15.05 -31.30
CA LEU A 736 -11.32 15.66 -30.18
C LEU A 736 -12.51 16.50 -30.70
N ASP A 737 -12.31 17.20 -31.81
CA ASP A 737 -13.37 17.70 -32.70
C ASP A 737 -14.14 16.48 -33.25
N HIS A 738 -15.40 16.29 -32.83
CA HIS A 738 -16.16 15.06 -33.06
C HIS A 738 -17.17 15.16 -34.22
N ASP A 739 -17.73 16.35 -34.49
CA ASP A 739 -18.57 16.58 -35.68
C ASP A 739 -17.83 17.25 -36.86
N GLY A 740 -16.57 17.66 -36.67
CA GLY A 740 -15.66 18.10 -37.72
C GLY A 740 -15.80 19.58 -38.07
N ASP A 741 -16.25 20.42 -37.12
CA ASP A 741 -16.52 21.84 -37.37
C ASP A 741 -15.26 22.73 -37.34
N GLY A 742 -14.12 22.21 -36.88
CA GLY A 742 -12.84 22.92 -36.77
C GLY A 742 -12.53 23.50 -35.38
N HIS A 743 -13.40 23.26 -34.39
CA HIS A 743 -13.30 23.72 -33.00
C HIS A 743 -13.48 22.52 -32.06
N ILE A 744 -13.20 22.69 -30.76
CA ILE A 744 -13.56 21.71 -29.74
C ILE A 744 -14.48 22.39 -28.75
N ASN A 745 -15.79 22.14 -28.84
CA ASN A 745 -16.79 22.78 -27.98
C ASN A 745 -17.26 21.85 -26.85
N GLY A 746 -18.10 22.38 -25.95
CA GLY A 746 -18.59 21.64 -24.78
C GLY A 746 -19.40 20.39 -25.16
N GLN A 747 -20.08 20.39 -26.30
CA GLN A 747 -20.83 19.25 -26.81
C GLN A 747 -19.91 18.22 -27.47
N ASP A 748 -18.73 18.56 -27.97
CA ASP A 748 -17.77 17.55 -28.46
C ASP A 748 -17.11 16.81 -27.31
N LEU A 749 -16.72 17.54 -26.27
CA LEU A 749 -16.29 16.93 -25.01
C LEU A 749 -17.43 16.08 -24.41
N GLU A 750 -18.67 16.57 -24.40
CA GLU A 750 -19.84 15.78 -23.95
C GLU A 750 -20.11 14.56 -24.84
N LYS A 751 -20.02 14.65 -26.19
CA LYS A 751 -20.12 13.51 -27.12
C LYS A 751 -19.01 12.49 -26.85
N VAL A 752 -17.76 12.93 -26.75
CA VAL A 752 -16.57 12.09 -26.51
C VAL A 752 -16.64 11.40 -25.15
N LEU A 753 -17.33 11.96 -24.16
CA LEU A 753 -17.52 11.38 -22.82
C LEU A 753 -18.82 10.55 -22.71
N SER A 754 -19.91 10.96 -23.33
CA SER A 754 -21.20 10.24 -23.30
C SER A 754 -21.19 8.93 -24.09
N HIS A 755 -20.37 8.83 -25.15
CA HIS A 755 -20.04 7.54 -25.78
C HIS A 755 -19.41 6.53 -24.80
N LEU A 756 -18.93 6.99 -23.64
CA LEU A 756 -18.26 6.21 -22.60
C LEU A 756 -19.13 6.02 -21.35
N ASP A 757 -20.44 6.32 -21.44
CA ASP A 757 -21.39 6.28 -20.31
C ASP A 757 -21.02 7.27 -19.17
N MET A 758 -20.25 8.33 -19.50
CA MET A 758 -19.89 9.43 -18.59
C MET A 758 -20.85 10.62 -18.72
N GLU A 759 -21.92 10.62 -17.93
CA GLU A 759 -22.64 11.87 -17.60
C GLU A 759 -21.73 12.79 -16.76
N VAL A 760 -21.57 14.04 -17.19
CA VAL A 760 -20.74 15.06 -16.54
C VAL A 760 -21.55 16.36 -16.42
N ASP A 761 -21.45 17.02 -15.26
CA ASP A 761 -22.12 18.31 -15.06
C ASP A 761 -21.52 19.39 -15.99
N ALA A 762 -22.41 20.12 -16.69
CA ALA A 762 -22.04 21.15 -17.66
C ALA A 762 -21.14 22.25 -17.08
N THR A 763 -21.19 22.51 -15.78
CA THR A 763 -20.29 23.47 -15.10
C THR A 763 -18.84 23.01 -15.18
N VAL A 764 -18.58 21.70 -15.12
CA VAL A 764 -17.21 21.16 -15.14
C VAL A 764 -16.65 21.13 -16.57
N LEU A 765 -17.48 20.76 -17.57
CA LEU A 765 -17.12 20.89 -18.98
C LEU A 765 -16.78 22.35 -19.33
N LYS A 766 -17.59 23.31 -18.85
CA LYS A 766 -17.36 24.74 -19.02
C LYS A 766 -16.06 25.21 -18.36
N ASN A 767 -15.74 24.75 -17.15
CA ASN A 767 -14.47 25.08 -16.48
C ASN A 767 -13.24 24.56 -17.25
N ILE A 768 -13.34 23.40 -17.91
CA ILE A 768 -12.25 22.83 -18.72
C ILE A 768 -12.01 23.68 -19.98
N ILE A 769 -13.07 24.18 -20.61
CA ILE A 769 -12.96 25.10 -21.75
C ILE A 769 -12.42 26.45 -21.30
N GLU A 770 -12.94 27.04 -20.20
CA GLU A 770 -12.46 28.32 -19.65
C GLU A 770 -10.99 28.32 -19.15
N GLU A 771 -10.33 27.17 -19.06
CA GLU A 771 -8.88 27.05 -18.79
C GLU A 771 -8.02 27.20 -20.06
N VAL A 772 -8.61 27.03 -21.26
CA VAL A 772 -7.92 26.98 -22.56
C VAL A 772 -8.43 28.03 -23.58
N ASP A 773 -9.71 28.38 -23.52
CA ASP A 773 -10.41 29.40 -24.31
C ASP A 773 -9.90 30.81 -23.91
N LEU A 774 -9.03 31.37 -24.75
CA LEU A 774 -8.32 32.63 -24.54
C LEU A 774 -9.14 33.83 -25.04
N ASP A 775 -9.88 33.68 -26.15
CA ASP A 775 -10.71 34.74 -26.72
C ASP A 775 -12.14 34.80 -26.16
N LYS A 776 -12.59 33.72 -25.50
CA LYS A 776 -13.90 33.52 -24.86
C LYS A 776 -15.03 33.24 -25.84
N SER A 777 -14.73 32.52 -26.92
CA SER A 777 -15.68 31.97 -27.88
C SER A 777 -16.64 30.93 -27.28
N GLY A 778 -16.23 30.22 -26.22
CA GLY A 778 -16.94 29.06 -25.66
C GLY A 778 -16.55 27.72 -26.29
N SER A 779 -15.49 27.71 -27.09
CA SER A 779 -14.89 26.56 -27.77
C SER A 779 -13.37 26.74 -27.82
N ILE A 780 -12.61 25.68 -28.13
CA ILE A 780 -11.16 25.77 -28.31
C ILE A 780 -10.85 25.76 -29.81
N GLU A 781 -10.32 26.86 -30.34
CA GLU A 781 -9.80 26.90 -31.72
C GLU A 781 -8.43 26.21 -31.84
N PHE A 782 -8.07 25.77 -33.06
CA PHE A 782 -6.76 25.15 -33.30
C PHE A 782 -5.59 26.09 -32.98
N TYR A 783 -5.76 27.42 -33.06
CA TYR A 783 -4.70 28.35 -32.68
C TYR A 783 -4.51 28.45 -31.16
N GLU A 784 -5.57 28.35 -30.36
CA GLU A 784 -5.52 28.36 -28.89
C GLU A 784 -4.96 27.03 -28.36
N PHE A 785 -5.35 25.93 -28.99
CA PHE A 785 -4.70 24.63 -28.81
C PHE A 785 -3.19 24.72 -29.07
N LEU A 786 -2.76 25.45 -30.12
CA LEU A 786 -1.35 25.73 -30.39
C LEU A 786 -0.71 26.73 -29.39
N GLU A 787 -1.45 27.67 -28.80
CA GLU A 787 -0.98 28.58 -27.75
C GLU A 787 -0.67 27.79 -26.46
N VAL A 788 -1.56 26.87 -26.03
CA VAL A 788 -1.29 25.94 -24.92
C VAL A 788 -0.05 25.10 -25.21
N MET A 789 0.04 24.50 -26.39
CA MET A 789 1.23 23.76 -26.82
C MET A 789 2.49 24.65 -26.90
N GLY A 790 2.33 25.95 -27.13
CA GLY A 790 3.40 26.95 -27.17
C GLY A 790 3.91 27.30 -25.78
N GLY A 791 3.03 27.63 -24.83
CA GLY A 791 3.41 27.90 -23.44
C GLY A 791 4.10 26.72 -22.76
N LEU A 792 3.67 25.49 -23.09
CA LEU A 792 4.33 24.24 -22.68
C LEU A 792 5.77 24.12 -23.25
N LYS A 793 6.07 24.78 -24.37
CA LYS A 793 7.36 24.77 -25.09
C LYS A 793 8.29 25.94 -24.74
N GLU A 794 7.75 27.13 -24.52
CA GLU A 794 8.54 28.33 -24.16
C GLU A 794 9.24 28.21 -22.80
N HIS A 795 8.64 27.49 -21.84
CA HIS A 795 9.25 27.21 -20.54
C HIS A 795 10.54 26.34 -20.60
N ALA A 796 11.06 25.99 -21.79
CA ALA A 796 12.20 25.09 -22.00
C ALA A 796 13.35 25.64 -22.89
N SER A 797 13.79 26.89 -22.70
CA SER A 797 14.95 27.48 -23.42
C SER A 797 15.85 28.29 -22.45
N ARG A 798 17.13 28.01 -22.17
CA ARG A 798 18.32 27.65 -22.99
C ARG A 798 18.71 28.71 -24.04
N SER A 799 19.40 29.75 -23.57
CA SER A 799 19.85 30.90 -24.36
C SER A 799 20.78 30.53 -25.53
N ALA A 800 20.89 31.47 -26.49
CA ALA A 800 21.68 31.34 -27.71
C ALA A 800 23.17 30.97 -27.47
N PHE A 801 23.73 31.35 -26.32
CA PHE A 801 25.10 31.00 -25.93
C PHE A 801 25.34 29.48 -25.92
N SER A 802 24.37 28.69 -25.43
CA SER A 802 24.51 27.23 -25.40
C SER A 802 24.50 26.57 -26.78
N LYS A 803 23.86 27.19 -27.79
CA LYS A 803 23.87 26.69 -29.17
C LYS A 803 25.24 26.95 -29.83
N LEU A 804 25.89 28.06 -29.45
CA LEU A 804 27.16 28.49 -30.03
C LEU A 804 28.35 27.62 -29.57
N VAL A 805 28.32 27.11 -28.33
CA VAL A 805 29.35 26.18 -27.81
C VAL A 805 29.35 24.85 -28.58
N VAL A 806 28.20 24.20 -28.69
CA VAL A 806 28.04 22.90 -29.39
C VAL A 806 28.51 22.98 -30.84
N GLN A 807 28.27 24.11 -31.52
CA GLN A 807 28.61 24.32 -32.92
C GLN A 807 30.11 24.62 -33.16
N VAL A 808 30.89 24.87 -32.09
CA VAL A 808 32.35 25.03 -32.13
C VAL A 808 33.07 23.70 -31.89
N GLU A 809 32.58 22.86 -30.97
CA GLU A 809 33.16 21.53 -30.73
C GLU A 809 32.96 20.60 -31.94
N SER A 810 31.80 20.67 -32.61
CA SER A 810 31.45 19.80 -33.75
C SER A 810 32.27 20.03 -35.04
N LYS A 811 33.33 20.85 -35.00
CA LYS A 811 34.19 21.16 -36.15
C LYS A 811 35.68 20.78 -35.95
N ARG A 812 36.01 19.99 -34.92
CA ARG A 812 37.41 19.65 -34.57
C ARG A 812 37.78 18.16 -34.48
N SER A 813 37.11 17.32 -35.26
CA SER A 813 37.58 15.96 -35.59
C SER A 813 37.11 15.58 -36.99
N VAL A 814 38.03 15.20 -37.89
CA VAL A 814 37.74 14.92 -39.31
C VAL A 814 38.39 13.59 -39.71
N ASP A 815 37.70 12.91 -40.61
CA ASP A 815 38.09 11.73 -41.40
C ASP A 815 38.19 10.36 -40.71
N TYR A 816 37.44 9.41 -41.27
CA TYR A 816 37.69 7.96 -41.25
C TYR A 816 36.95 7.31 -42.43
N GLY A 817 37.45 7.52 -43.64
CA GLY A 817 36.95 6.82 -44.83
C GLY A 817 37.38 5.35 -44.90
N ILE A 818 36.46 4.41 -44.72
CA ILE A 818 36.55 3.00 -45.15
C ILE A 818 35.17 2.53 -45.63
N LYS A 819 35.11 1.76 -46.73
CA LYS A 819 33.87 1.16 -47.26
C LYS A 819 33.77 -0.31 -46.85
N ALA A 820 32.63 -0.73 -46.29
CA ALA A 820 32.28 -2.13 -46.12
C ALA A 820 30.85 -2.41 -46.64
N LYS A 821 30.77 -3.44 -47.47
CA LYS A 821 29.65 -3.86 -48.32
C LYS A 821 28.35 -4.20 -47.58
N THR A 822 27.23 -3.98 -48.27
CA THR A 822 25.94 -4.63 -48.01
C THR A 822 25.97 -6.13 -48.31
N THR A 823 25.14 -6.90 -47.61
CA THR A 823 24.69 -8.24 -48.02
C THR A 823 23.24 -8.44 -47.56
N ASP A 824 22.31 -8.58 -48.50
CA ASP A 824 20.93 -8.96 -48.21
C ASP A 824 20.83 -10.42 -47.74
N ARG A 825 19.93 -10.67 -46.78
CA ARG A 825 19.24 -11.96 -46.66
C ARG A 825 17.80 -11.75 -46.22
N SER A 826 16.87 -12.18 -47.06
CA SER A 826 15.46 -12.44 -46.73
C SER A 826 15.30 -13.86 -46.16
N GLY A 827 14.22 -14.12 -45.42
CA GLY A 827 13.89 -15.47 -44.95
C GLY A 827 12.93 -15.46 -43.75
N GLY A 828 11.65 -15.76 -43.99
CA GLY A 828 10.58 -15.62 -43.01
C GLY A 828 10.56 -16.62 -41.85
N GLY A 829 9.94 -16.17 -40.76
CA GLY A 829 8.74 -16.78 -40.17
C GLY A 829 8.85 -18.14 -39.48
N ALA A 830 8.65 -18.11 -38.16
CA ALA A 830 7.76 -18.99 -37.42
C ALA A 830 7.11 -18.19 -36.28
#